data_AF-A0A5C5V1P5-F1
#
_entry.id   AF-A0A5C5V1P5-F1
#
_cell.length_a   1.000
_cell.length_b   1.000
_cell.length_c   1.000
_cell.angle_alpha   90.00
_cell.angle_beta   90.00
_cell.angle_gamma   90.00
#
_symmetry.space_group_name_H-M   'P 1'
#
loop_
_entity.id
_entity.type
_entity.pdbx_description
1 polymer ?
#
loop_
_entity_poly.entity_id
_entity_poly.type
_entity_poly.pdbx_seq_one_letter_code
_entity_poly.pdbx_strand_id
1 'polypeptide(L)'
;MSVDPYALCPCGSGKKLKFCCSDLAGEIEKIHKMVEGDQPRAALQHVEQALKKNPGRPSLLDLKAMLELTLHKFDDAEQTVAELLKQDPNNPAAHAQQAILKCAQGDGAAGVEPLQRALVLIQDNMPRRVLEAIGAVGHTLLVEGNVVAARAHLWLYQGVAGREDTRALELLTRLNQVAGLPLLLRDHLYMRTAPDGHPGEDDHNYAQALAARGQWGPASVVFDKLCVEYPDMASFHYNRALVHGWLGEQDVFAAALRDFAERDVPQEDAVEAVAISQLIDPNVQDEMLDIVRLTYPILDEEELVARLSKAPSVVTIEQDLSSIGEEGQPAPRAGYYLLDRALPDSGADLTRETAPLIIATLLRFGRQTNRSERLEVSLVRDARFDKVRDALAQLADGVIGVAEEEVVDQTDAVQQALRWNWHFPTDTPPQLRRQLTSEESARVILEDWPEIPSAVLDGKTPSQAAQDPAMQTRLLAAVLTFEQGAQAFRNADTFVQLREKLGLPALQPIDPESVDVDQIPLGRVPRLDVSKVADDDLQKLYQRAVISNVAPALAHLADEVVRRPELEGRVKFEEAYRRLITLQSDTSESMKHLQRAKDWTRSRGASTAPWDLLELEMHIVDGESEQANATLARIRDEHMNEPGVAEHLYELFYELGAIPAEGGAPMTAPAGLPDEPPKSSGIWTPDADQPDAGKQKLWTPS
;
A
#
# COMPACT_ATOMS: atom_id res chain seq x y z
N MET A 1 -31.71 -14.17 -18.84
CA MET A 1 -31.96 -15.64 -18.86
C MET A 1 -33.04 -15.98 -17.82
N SER A 2 -33.51 -17.22 -17.69
CA SER A 2 -34.35 -17.61 -16.54
C SER A 2 -33.50 -17.59 -15.27
N VAL A 3 -34.02 -17.08 -14.14
CA VAL A 3 -33.31 -17.21 -12.85
C VAL A 3 -33.07 -18.68 -12.59
N ASP A 4 -31.81 -19.05 -12.33
CA ASP A 4 -31.45 -20.42 -12.01
C ASP A 4 -32.23 -20.88 -10.78
N PRO A 5 -33.16 -21.85 -10.90
CA PRO A 5 -33.93 -22.36 -9.77
C PRO A 5 -33.04 -23.01 -8.70
N TYR A 6 -31.79 -23.33 -9.05
CA TYR A 6 -30.77 -23.88 -8.17
C TYR A 6 -29.85 -22.83 -7.54
N ALA A 7 -29.98 -21.54 -7.90
CA ALA A 7 -29.33 -20.46 -7.19
C ALA A 7 -29.83 -20.36 -5.75
N LEU A 8 -29.00 -19.81 -4.86
CA LEU A 8 -29.38 -19.59 -3.47
C LEU A 8 -30.54 -18.60 -3.38
N CYS A 9 -31.48 -18.90 -2.48
CA CYS A 9 -32.65 -18.07 -2.28
C CYS A 9 -32.24 -16.73 -1.62
N PRO A 10 -32.72 -15.57 -2.12
CA PRO A 10 -32.39 -14.26 -1.55
C PRO A 10 -32.92 -14.07 -0.12
N CYS A 11 -33.79 -14.95 0.39
CA CYS A 11 -34.26 -14.86 1.78
C CYS A 11 -33.18 -15.14 2.84
N GLY A 12 -31.93 -15.46 2.45
CA GLY A 12 -30.85 -15.73 3.40
C GLY A 12 -30.86 -17.14 4.01
N SER A 13 -31.81 -18.01 3.66
CA SER A 13 -31.92 -19.34 4.27
C SER A 13 -30.79 -20.34 3.94
N GLY A 14 -29.88 -19.99 3.01
CA GLY A 14 -28.85 -20.92 2.50
C GLY A 14 -29.38 -22.05 1.62
N LYS A 15 -30.70 -22.12 1.39
CA LYS A 15 -31.36 -23.11 0.51
C LYS A 15 -31.49 -22.58 -0.92
N LYS A 16 -31.58 -23.49 -1.88
CA LYS A 16 -31.83 -23.13 -3.29
C LYS A 16 -33.25 -22.59 -3.47
N LEU A 17 -33.45 -21.64 -4.38
CA LEU A 17 -34.73 -20.94 -4.61
C LEU A 17 -35.91 -21.90 -4.79
N LYS A 18 -35.73 -22.96 -5.59
CA LYS A 18 -36.74 -24.01 -5.84
C LYS A 18 -37.23 -24.72 -4.57
N PHE A 19 -36.41 -24.79 -3.52
CA PHE A 19 -36.72 -25.51 -2.28
C PHE A 19 -37.07 -24.57 -1.11
N CYS A 20 -37.11 -23.25 -1.33
CA CYS A 20 -37.38 -22.27 -0.28
C CYS A 20 -38.54 -21.32 -0.62
N CYS A 21 -38.39 -20.51 -1.68
CA CYS A 21 -39.39 -19.50 -2.09
C CYS A 21 -39.85 -19.73 -3.53
N SER A 22 -40.18 -20.99 -3.86
CA SER A 22 -40.60 -21.39 -5.21
C SER A 22 -41.87 -20.66 -5.67
N ASP A 23 -42.75 -20.29 -4.73
CA ASP A 23 -43.96 -19.50 -4.96
C ASP A 23 -43.65 -18.09 -5.47
N LEU A 24 -42.47 -17.56 -5.15
CA LEU A 24 -42.03 -16.21 -5.53
C LEU A 24 -41.01 -16.21 -6.69
N ALA A 25 -40.65 -17.37 -7.24
CA ALA A 25 -39.61 -17.50 -8.25
C ALA A 25 -39.86 -16.60 -9.48
N GLY A 26 -41.12 -16.50 -9.94
CA GLY A 26 -41.47 -15.65 -11.09
C GLY A 26 -41.37 -14.15 -10.82
N GLU A 27 -41.62 -13.70 -9.58
CA GLU A 27 -41.45 -12.29 -9.20
C GLU A 27 -39.96 -11.98 -9.05
N ILE A 28 -39.19 -12.84 -8.38
CA ILE A 28 -37.72 -12.72 -8.24
C ILE A 28 -37.04 -12.70 -9.61
N GLU A 29 -37.48 -13.52 -10.55
CA GLU A 29 -36.96 -13.52 -11.92
C GLU A 29 -37.15 -12.18 -12.63
N LYS A 30 -38.32 -11.57 -12.50
CA LYS A 30 -38.57 -10.25 -13.09
C LYS A 30 -37.68 -9.18 -12.46
N ILE A 31 -37.51 -9.23 -11.13
CA ILE A 31 -36.65 -8.30 -10.38
C ILE A 31 -35.21 -8.42 -10.86
N HIS A 32 -34.66 -9.64 -10.92
CA HIS A 32 -33.30 -9.88 -11.41
C HIS A 32 -33.13 -9.41 -12.86
N LYS A 33 -34.09 -9.67 -13.76
CA LYS A 33 -34.04 -9.16 -15.14
C LYS A 33 -34.03 -7.64 -15.23
N MET A 34 -34.78 -6.95 -14.35
CA MET A 34 -34.76 -5.49 -14.30
C MET A 34 -33.41 -4.97 -13.79
N VAL A 35 -32.79 -5.64 -12.81
CA VAL A 35 -31.44 -5.29 -12.35
C VAL A 35 -30.39 -5.55 -13.44
N GLU A 36 -30.42 -6.70 -14.10
CA GLU A 36 -29.55 -7.03 -15.24
C GLU A 36 -29.73 -6.04 -16.41
N GLY A 37 -30.95 -5.51 -16.58
CA GLY A 37 -31.29 -4.51 -17.59
C GLY A 37 -31.02 -3.06 -17.19
N ASP A 38 -30.25 -2.83 -16.12
CA ASP A 38 -29.89 -1.50 -15.58
C ASP A 38 -31.11 -0.62 -15.22
N GLN A 39 -32.14 -1.24 -14.64
CA GLN A 39 -33.39 -0.58 -14.25
C GLN A 39 -33.69 -0.75 -12.73
N PRO A 40 -32.79 -0.34 -11.82
CA PRO A 40 -32.97 -0.53 -10.37
C PRO A 40 -34.21 0.18 -9.82
N ARG A 41 -34.60 1.33 -10.38
CA ARG A 41 -35.84 2.05 -9.98
C ARG A 41 -37.11 1.27 -10.32
N ALA A 42 -37.14 0.64 -11.51
CA ALA A 42 -38.29 -0.18 -11.92
C ALA A 42 -38.36 -1.47 -11.11
N ALA A 43 -37.20 -2.08 -10.84
CA ALA A 43 -37.08 -3.23 -9.95
C ALA A 43 -37.63 -2.93 -8.56
N LEU A 44 -37.29 -1.76 -7.98
CA LEU A 44 -37.76 -1.35 -6.65
C LEU A 44 -39.29 -1.21 -6.63
N GLN A 45 -39.87 -0.52 -7.61
CA GLN A 45 -41.32 -0.40 -7.74
C GLN A 45 -42.01 -1.76 -7.89
N HIS A 46 -41.39 -2.70 -8.60
CA HIS A 46 -41.93 -4.05 -8.75
C HIS A 46 -41.88 -4.84 -7.43
N VAL A 47 -40.77 -4.77 -6.70
CA VAL A 47 -40.63 -5.39 -5.37
C VAL A 47 -41.68 -4.84 -4.40
N GLU A 48 -41.90 -3.53 -4.37
CA GLU A 48 -42.93 -2.90 -3.54
C GLU A 48 -44.34 -3.40 -3.87
N GLN A 49 -44.66 -3.60 -5.16
CA GLN A 49 -45.94 -4.18 -5.58
C GLN A 49 -46.07 -5.65 -5.15
N ALA A 50 -44.99 -6.43 -5.26
CA ALA A 50 -44.95 -7.81 -4.81
C ALA A 50 -45.15 -7.93 -3.29
N LEU A 51 -44.56 -7.01 -2.51
CA LEU A 51 -44.72 -6.92 -1.06
C LEU A 51 -46.14 -6.54 -0.64
N LYS A 52 -46.87 -5.74 -1.42
CA LYS A 52 -48.31 -5.47 -1.16
C LYS A 52 -49.15 -6.75 -1.20
N LYS A 53 -48.79 -7.71 -2.06
CA LYS A 53 -49.48 -9.01 -2.19
C LYS A 53 -48.94 -10.05 -1.21
N ASN A 54 -47.67 -9.93 -0.83
CA ASN A 54 -46.95 -10.87 0.02
C ASN A 54 -46.19 -10.11 1.12
N PRO A 55 -46.90 -9.50 2.10
CA PRO A 55 -46.28 -8.67 3.11
C PRO A 55 -45.35 -9.49 4.01
N GLY A 56 -44.23 -8.89 4.43
CA GLY A 56 -43.28 -9.50 5.36
C GLY A 56 -42.43 -10.64 4.79
N ARG A 57 -42.49 -10.92 3.48
CA ARG A 57 -41.69 -12.02 2.88
C ARG A 57 -40.19 -11.68 2.89
N PRO A 58 -39.32 -12.46 3.56
CA PRO A 58 -37.90 -12.15 3.68
C PRO A 58 -37.17 -12.01 2.34
N SER A 59 -37.47 -12.87 1.36
CA SER A 59 -36.88 -12.80 0.01
C SER A 59 -37.17 -11.49 -0.73
N LEU A 60 -38.33 -10.87 -0.49
CA LEU A 60 -38.70 -9.61 -1.13
C LEU A 60 -38.18 -8.40 -0.35
N LEU A 61 -38.13 -8.49 0.98
CA LEU A 61 -37.54 -7.45 1.83
C LEU A 61 -36.02 -7.35 1.61
N ASP A 62 -35.30 -8.47 1.47
CA ASP A 62 -33.88 -8.46 1.12
C ASP A 62 -33.62 -7.79 -0.24
N LEU A 63 -34.38 -8.17 -1.28
CA LEU A 63 -34.29 -7.54 -2.60
C LEU A 63 -34.64 -6.05 -2.55
N LYS A 64 -35.60 -5.64 -1.72
CA LYS A 64 -35.96 -4.23 -1.52
C LYS A 64 -34.79 -3.46 -0.91
N ALA A 65 -34.21 -3.95 0.19
CA ALA A 65 -33.08 -3.32 0.87
C ALA A 65 -31.87 -3.18 -0.06
N MET A 66 -31.55 -4.22 -0.82
CA MET A 66 -30.50 -4.20 -1.83
C MET A 66 -30.71 -3.08 -2.87
N LEU A 67 -31.94 -2.93 -3.38
CA LEU A 67 -32.26 -1.92 -4.38
C LEU A 67 -32.27 -0.51 -3.79
N GLU A 68 -32.71 -0.35 -2.55
CA GLU A 68 -32.65 0.93 -1.83
C GLU A 68 -31.20 1.38 -1.62
N LEU A 69 -30.31 0.48 -1.18
CA LEU A 69 -28.87 0.74 -1.07
C LEU A 69 -28.25 1.12 -2.41
N THR A 70 -28.58 0.37 -3.46
CA THR A 70 -28.12 0.62 -4.84
C THR A 70 -28.57 1.99 -5.36
N LEU A 71 -29.69 2.50 -4.88
CA LEU A 71 -30.24 3.82 -5.24
C LEU A 71 -29.84 4.93 -4.25
N HIS A 72 -28.90 4.65 -3.33
CA HIS A 72 -28.47 5.54 -2.24
C HIS A 72 -29.63 6.07 -1.36
N LYS A 73 -30.68 5.25 -1.20
CA LYS A 73 -31.82 5.54 -0.32
C LYS A 73 -31.59 4.92 1.06
N PHE A 74 -30.62 5.45 1.80
CA PHE A 74 -30.14 4.83 3.03
C PHE A 74 -31.20 4.77 4.15
N ASP A 75 -32.01 5.81 4.33
CA ASP A 75 -33.08 5.83 5.34
C ASP A 75 -34.17 4.78 5.04
N ASP A 76 -34.53 4.62 3.76
CA ASP A 76 -35.50 3.61 3.33
C ASP A 76 -34.93 2.19 3.53
N ALA A 77 -33.65 2.00 3.19
CA ALA A 77 -32.94 0.74 3.39
C ALA A 77 -32.88 0.36 4.87
N GLU A 78 -32.57 1.31 5.76
CA GLU A 78 -32.54 1.08 7.21
C GLU A 78 -33.90 0.57 7.72
N GLN A 79 -34.99 1.20 7.31
CA GLN A 79 -36.35 0.77 7.67
C GLN A 79 -36.67 -0.64 7.15
N THR A 80 -36.29 -0.93 5.89
CA THR A 80 -36.51 -2.24 5.29
C THR A 80 -35.72 -3.34 6.00
N VAL A 81 -34.45 -3.07 6.33
CA VAL A 81 -33.59 -4.01 7.08
C VAL A 81 -34.13 -4.24 8.48
N ALA A 82 -34.58 -3.19 9.17
CA ALA A 82 -35.21 -3.31 10.49
C ALA A 82 -36.49 -4.15 10.46
N GLU A 83 -37.33 -3.99 9.44
CA GLU A 83 -38.52 -4.82 9.25
C GLU A 83 -38.14 -6.28 8.95
N LEU A 84 -37.12 -6.52 8.12
CA LEU A 84 -36.62 -7.86 7.85
C LEU A 84 -36.13 -8.56 9.13
N LEU A 85 -35.33 -7.88 9.95
CA LEU A 85 -34.84 -8.39 11.23
C LEU A 85 -35.98 -8.62 12.24
N LYS A 86 -37.06 -7.84 12.17
CA LYS A 86 -38.23 -8.06 13.01
C LYS A 86 -39.00 -9.33 12.61
N GLN A 87 -39.07 -9.63 11.32
CA GLN A 87 -39.71 -10.85 10.81
C GLN A 87 -38.87 -12.10 11.08
N ASP A 88 -37.56 -11.98 10.94
CA ASP A 88 -36.62 -13.07 11.14
C ASP A 88 -35.30 -12.54 11.77
N PRO A 89 -35.23 -12.49 13.12
CA PRO A 89 -34.05 -11.98 13.83
C PRO A 89 -32.77 -12.76 13.57
N ASN A 90 -32.88 -14.01 13.12
CA ASN A 90 -31.77 -14.92 12.88
C ASN A 90 -31.46 -15.06 11.37
N ASN A 91 -31.88 -14.07 10.57
CA ASN A 91 -31.65 -14.08 9.14
C ASN A 91 -30.23 -13.58 8.80
N PRO A 92 -29.33 -14.42 8.25
CA PRO A 92 -27.96 -13.99 7.95
C PRO A 92 -27.92 -12.94 6.82
N ALA A 93 -28.85 -12.95 5.87
CA ALA A 93 -28.90 -11.92 4.83
C ALA A 93 -29.31 -10.56 5.41
N ALA A 94 -30.20 -10.53 6.40
CA ALA A 94 -30.63 -9.29 7.05
C ALA A 94 -29.47 -8.60 7.81
N HIS A 95 -28.71 -9.37 8.59
CA HIS A 95 -27.50 -8.87 9.26
C HIS A 95 -26.43 -8.43 8.26
N ALA A 96 -26.28 -9.14 7.15
CA ALA A 96 -25.38 -8.73 6.07
C ALA A 96 -25.82 -7.43 5.38
N GLN A 97 -27.11 -7.22 5.13
CA GLN A 97 -27.63 -5.94 4.63
C GLN A 97 -27.38 -4.80 5.63
N GLN A 98 -27.49 -5.07 6.94
CA GLN A 98 -27.15 -4.10 7.96
C GLN A 98 -25.66 -3.73 7.91
N ALA A 99 -24.76 -4.70 7.73
CA ALA A 99 -23.32 -4.44 7.56
C ALA A 99 -23.04 -3.56 6.33
N ILE A 100 -23.66 -3.90 5.18
CA ILE A 100 -23.48 -3.15 3.93
C ILE A 100 -24.04 -1.73 4.04
N LEU A 101 -25.18 -1.54 4.73
CA LEU A 101 -25.72 -0.22 4.99
C LEU A 101 -24.74 0.64 5.79
N LYS A 102 -24.10 0.09 6.82
CA LYS A 102 -23.06 0.81 7.59
C LYS A 102 -21.86 1.17 6.72
N CYS A 103 -21.38 0.24 5.92
CA CYS A 103 -20.29 0.49 4.97
C CYS A 103 -20.64 1.56 3.93
N ALA A 104 -21.87 1.55 3.40
CA ALA A 104 -22.36 2.54 2.44
C ALA A 104 -22.54 3.94 3.06
N GLN A 105 -22.65 4.02 4.39
CA GLN A 105 -22.63 5.25 5.17
C GLN A 105 -21.20 5.70 5.55
N GLY A 106 -20.17 4.97 5.11
CA GLY A 106 -18.76 5.27 5.38
C GLY A 106 -18.26 4.80 6.74
N ASP A 107 -18.97 3.88 7.41
CA ASP A 107 -18.60 3.34 8.73
C ASP A 107 -18.40 1.83 8.63
N GLY A 108 -17.17 1.44 8.27
CA GLY A 108 -16.73 0.06 8.13
C GLY A 108 -16.65 -0.65 9.47
N ALA A 109 -16.12 0.02 10.49
CA ALA A 109 -16.04 -0.47 11.86
C ALA A 109 -17.42 -0.88 12.41
N ALA A 110 -18.46 -0.05 12.25
CA ALA A 110 -19.82 -0.40 12.65
C ALA A 110 -20.45 -1.52 11.80
N GLY A 111 -19.91 -1.78 10.61
CA GLY A 111 -20.31 -2.88 9.73
C GLY A 111 -19.79 -4.25 10.19
N VAL A 112 -18.73 -4.32 10.99
CA VAL A 112 -18.11 -5.58 11.43
C VAL A 112 -19.06 -6.39 12.30
N GLU A 113 -19.72 -5.79 13.29
CA GLU A 113 -20.57 -6.52 14.24
C GLU A 113 -21.77 -7.21 13.57
N PRO A 114 -22.56 -6.53 12.69
CA PRO A 114 -23.60 -7.22 11.92
C PRO A 114 -23.04 -8.29 10.98
N LEU A 115 -21.85 -8.09 10.39
CA LEU A 115 -21.21 -9.13 9.58
C LEU A 115 -20.88 -10.37 10.41
N GLN A 116 -20.34 -10.20 11.62
CA GLN A 116 -20.06 -11.31 12.54
C GLN A 116 -21.33 -12.08 12.91
N ARG A 117 -22.45 -11.38 13.18
CA ARG A 117 -23.75 -12.03 13.38
C ARG A 117 -24.19 -12.82 12.15
N ALA A 118 -24.05 -12.24 10.96
CA ALA A 118 -24.40 -12.92 9.71
C ALA A 118 -23.61 -14.22 9.52
N LEU A 119 -22.30 -14.20 9.78
CA LEU A 119 -21.40 -15.36 9.65
C LEU A 119 -21.71 -16.48 10.64
N VAL A 120 -22.13 -16.14 11.87
CA VAL A 120 -22.56 -17.11 12.89
C VAL A 120 -23.86 -17.82 12.50
N LEU A 121 -24.76 -17.10 11.80
CA LEU A 121 -26.08 -17.60 11.42
C LEU A 121 -26.09 -18.42 10.11
N ILE A 122 -24.94 -18.58 9.44
CA ILE A 122 -24.81 -19.46 8.28
C ILE A 122 -25.02 -20.92 8.69
N GLN A 123 -25.90 -21.62 7.98
CA GLN A 123 -26.15 -23.05 8.19
C GLN A 123 -25.36 -23.91 7.21
N ASP A 124 -25.78 -23.93 5.93
CA ASP A 124 -25.21 -24.84 4.92
C ASP A 124 -24.36 -24.10 3.88
N ASN A 125 -24.95 -23.15 3.15
CA ASN A 125 -24.29 -22.40 2.08
C ASN A 125 -24.27 -20.92 2.44
N MET A 126 -23.14 -20.25 2.18
CA MET A 126 -23.03 -18.81 2.38
C MET A 126 -24.00 -18.07 1.44
N PRO A 127 -24.98 -17.31 1.97
CA PRO A 127 -25.83 -16.48 1.14
C PRO A 127 -25.00 -15.44 0.41
N ARG A 128 -25.36 -15.14 -0.84
CA ARG A 128 -24.68 -14.15 -1.68
C ARG A 128 -24.50 -12.80 -0.96
N ARG A 129 -25.53 -12.37 -0.24
CA ARG A 129 -25.50 -11.09 0.48
C ARG A 129 -24.49 -11.08 1.63
N VAL A 130 -24.21 -12.22 2.26
CA VAL A 130 -23.13 -12.32 3.26
C VAL A 130 -21.76 -12.20 2.60
N LEU A 131 -21.55 -12.86 1.45
CA LEU A 131 -20.31 -12.69 0.67
C LEU A 131 -20.09 -11.23 0.25
N GLU A 132 -21.16 -10.56 -0.22
CA GLU A 132 -21.12 -9.13 -0.56
C GLU A 132 -20.80 -8.25 0.66
N ALA A 133 -21.29 -8.61 1.86
CA ALA A 133 -20.97 -7.89 3.09
C ALA A 133 -19.50 -8.06 3.52
N ILE A 134 -18.91 -9.25 3.37
CA ILE A 134 -17.48 -9.46 3.63
C ILE A 134 -16.63 -8.51 2.76
N GLY A 135 -16.97 -8.41 1.48
CA GLY A 135 -16.29 -7.52 0.53
C GLY A 135 -16.48 -6.03 0.88
N ALA A 136 -17.71 -5.63 1.21
CA ALA A 136 -18.02 -4.24 1.59
C ALA A 136 -17.27 -3.81 2.85
N VAL A 137 -17.31 -4.62 3.91
CA VAL A 137 -16.60 -4.33 5.17
C VAL A 137 -15.09 -4.29 4.92
N GLY A 138 -14.53 -5.25 4.19
CA GLY A 138 -13.09 -5.26 3.88
C GLY A 138 -12.64 -4.05 3.07
N HIS A 139 -13.46 -3.57 2.14
CA HIS A 139 -13.16 -2.37 1.35
C HIS A 139 -13.27 -1.08 2.18
N THR A 140 -14.34 -0.92 2.96
CA THR A 140 -14.52 0.29 3.79
C THR A 140 -13.44 0.38 4.87
N LEU A 141 -13.08 -0.73 5.52
CA LEU A 141 -11.96 -0.76 6.47
C LEU A 141 -10.63 -0.37 5.82
N LEU A 142 -10.43 -0.69 4.52
CA LEU A 142 -9.23 -0.27 3.81
C LEU A 142 -9.20 1.25 3.58
N VAL A 143 -10.36 1.84 3.23
CA VAL A 143 -10.52 3.30 3.08
C VAL A 143 -10.27 4.02 4.42
N GLU A 144 -10.69 3.42 5.53
CA GLU A 144 -10.44 3.91 6.89
C GLU A 144 -8.98 3.73 7.36
N GLY A 145 -8.12 3.08 6.57
CA GLY A 145 -6.73 2.80 6.94
C GLY A 145 -6.56 1.63 7.91
N ASN A 146 -7.61 0.85 8.20
CA ASN A 146 -7.53 -0.35 9.04
C ASN A 146 -7.02 -1.55 8.24
N VAL A 147 -5.75 -1.48 7.84
CA VAL A 147 -5.12 -2.39 6.87
C VAL A 147 -5.18 -3.86 7.29
N VAL A 148 -4.94 -4.17 8.57
CA VAL A 148 -4.94 -5.57 9.06
C VAL A 148 -6.34 -6.19 8.97
N ALA A 149 -7.36 -5.46 9.44
CA ALA A 149 -8.74 -5.92 9.37
C ALA A 149 -9.21 -6.03 7.91
N ALA A 150 -8.92 -5.01 7.09
CA ALA A 150 -9.26 -5.01 5.67
C ALA A 150 -8.70 -6.24 4.94
N ARG A 151 -7.41 -6.52 5.13
CA ARG A 151 -6.74 -7.69 4.53
C ARG A 151 -7.38 -9.00 4.97
N ALA A 152 -7.71 -9.15 6.25
CA ALA A 152 -8.35 -10.36 6.76
C ALA A 152 -9.70 -10.62 6.08
N HIS A 153 -10.53 -9.57 5.95
CA HIS A 153 -11.82 -9.65 5.26
C HIS A 153 -11.66 -9.95 3.77
N LEU A 154 -10.70 -9.31 3.08
CA LEU A 154 -10.46 -9.53 1.65
C LEU A 154 -9.92 -10.94 1.36
N TRP A 155 -9.06 -11.49 2.23
CA TRP A 155 -8.63 -12.89 2.13
C TRP A 155 -9.77 -13.87 2.39
N LEU A 156 -10.63 -13.60 3.38
CA LEU A 156 -11.85 -14.37 3.62
C LEU A 156 -12.77 -14.35 2.39
N TYR A 157 -12.99 -13.16 1.80
CA TYR A 157 -13.76 -13.01 0.57
C TYR A 157 -13.19 -13.85 -0.56
N GLN A 158 -11.88 -13.74 -0.81
CA GLN A 158 -11.20 -14.46 -1.88
C GLN A 158 -11.27 -15.98 -1.67
N GLY A 159 -11.15 -16.45 -0.42
CA GLY A 159 -11.27 -17.85 -0.05
C GLY A 159 -12.65 -18.43 -0.34
N VAL A 160 -13.72 -17.64 -0.20
CA VAL A 160 -15.10 -18.07 -0.46
C VAL A 160 -15.50 -17.90 -1.93
N ALA A 161 -15.15 -16.77 -2.56
CA ALA A 161 -15.52 -16.46 -3.93
C ALA A 161 -14.83 -17.37 -4.96
N GLY A 162 -13.66 -17.93 -4.62
CA GLY A 162 -12.90 -18.82 -5.48
C GLY A 162 -12.10 -18.08 -6.54
N ARG A 163 -11.60 -18.81 -7.55
CA ARG A 163 -10.62 -18.28 -8.54
C ARG A 163 -11.24 -17.45 -9.67
N GLU A 164 -12.56 -17.49 -9.84
CA GLU A 164 -13.23 -16.76 -10.93
C GLU A 164 -13.41 -15.28 -10.61
N ASP A 165 -13.49 -14.92 -9.32
CA ASP A 165 -13.57 -13.54 -8.85
C ASP A 165 -12.21 -13.11 -8.30
N THR A 166 -11.47 -12.32 -9.08
CA THR A 166 -10.10 -11.87 -8.76
C THR A 166 -10.05 -10.51 -8.09
N ARG A 167 -11.19 -9.84 -7.87
CA ARG A 167 -11.21 -8.42 -7.44
C ARG A 167 -10.53 -8.19 -6.10
N ALA A 168 -10.79 -9.06 -5.12
CA ALA A 168 -10.15 -8.97 -3.81
C ALA A 168 -8.65 -9.26 -3.91
N LEU A 169 -8.26 -10.27 -4.70
CA LEU A 169 -6.85 -10.59 -4.97
C LEU A 169 -6.10 -9.44 -5.67
N GLU A 170 -6.73 -8.77 -6.63
CA GLU A 170 -6.18 -7.60 -7.31
C GLU A 170 -5.98 -6.45 -6.32
N LEU A 171 -6.95 -6.18 -5.45
CA LEU A 171 -6.83 -5.16 -4.41
C LEU A 171 -5.70 -5.48 -3.41
N LEU A 172 -5.62 -6.74 -2.95
CA LEU A 172 -4.56 -7.22 -2.07
C LEU A 172 -3.17 -7.12 -2.74
N THR A 173 -3.09 -7.37 -4.05
CA THR A 173 -1.84 -7.25 -4.81
C THR A 173 -1.42 -5.79 -4.97
N ARG A 174 -2.36 -4.89 -5.28
CA ARG A 174 -2.10 -3.44 -5.33
C ARG A 174 -1.63 -2.90 -3.99
N LEU A 175 -2.22 -3.37 -2.88
CA LEU A 175 -1.80 -3.01 -1.53
C LEU A 175 -0.33 -3.36 -1.26
N ASN A 176 0.19 -4.43 -1.86
CA ASN A 176 1.60 -4.81 -1.75
C ASN A 176 2.55 -3.92 -2.57
N GLN A 177 2.00 -3.02 -3.41
CA GLN A 177 2.74 -2.06 -4.22
C GLN A 177 2.67 -0.64 -3.68
N VAL A 178 1.85 -0.39 -2.64
CA VAL A 178 1.74 0.93 -2.01
C VAL A 178 3.06 1.30 -1.36
N ALA A 179 3.69 2.37 -1.85
CA ALA A 179 4.92 2.90 -1.29
C ALA A 179 4.67 3.37 0.16
N GLY A 180 5.62 3.09 1.05
CA GLY A 180 5.54 3.54 2.44
C GLY A 180 4.65 2.69 3.37
N LEU A 181 3.83 1.76 2.86
CA LEU A 181 3.07 0.84 3.72
C LEU A 181 4.00 -0.23 4.34
N PRO A 182 4.21 -0.26 5.67
CA PRO A 182 5.18 -1.15 6.29
C PRO A 182 4.89 -2.62 6.06
N LEU A 183 5.94 -3.43 5.91
CA LEU A 183 5.80 -4.88 5.69
C LEU A 183 5.07 -5.56 6.85
N LEU A 184 5.25 -5.11 8.09
CA LEU A 184 4.55 -5.64 9.27
C LEU A 184 3.01 -5.63 9.14
N LEU A 185 2.44 -4.70 8.36
CA LEU A 185 0.99 -4.63 8.11
C LEU A 185 0.57 -5.39 6.85
N ARG A 186 1.52 -5.69 5.95
CA ARG A 186 1.29 -6.36 4.66
C ARG A 186 1.67 -7.83 4.67
N ASP A 187 2.45 -8.29 5.64
CA ASP A 187 2.76 -9.70 5.79
C ASP A 187 1.50 -10.48 6.24
N HIS A 188 1.53 -11.80 6.10
CA HIS A 188 0.46 -12.64 6.60
C HIS A 188 0.70 -12.97 8.06
N LEU A 189 -0.22 -12.55 8.93
CA LEU A 189 -0.16 -12.84 10.37
C LEU A 189 -0.84 -14.18 10.65
N TYR A 190 -0.03 -15.24 10.77
CA TYR A 190 -0.49 -16.62 10.99
C TYR A 190 -0.86 -16.87 12.45
N MET A 191 -2.03 -17.45 12.72
CA MET A 191 -2.35 -17.93 14.06
C MET A 191 -1.36 -19.02 14.51
N ARG A 192 -0.90 -18.91 15.76
CA ARG A 192 0.00 -19.89 16.39
C ARG A 192 -0.78 -21.11 16.88
N THR A 193 -0.16 -22.27 16.84
CA THR A 193 -0.74 -23.52 17.35
C THR A 193 -0.67 -23.60 18.87
N ALA A 194 -1.57 -24.38 19.47
CA ALA A 194 -1.41 -24.81 20.85
C ALA A 194 -0.32 -25.89 20.93
N PRO A 195 0.43 -26.00 22.04
CA PRO A 195 1.31 -27.14 22.25
C PRO A 195 0.51 -28.44 22.37
N ASP A 196 1.01 -29.51 21.77
CA ASP A 196 0.39 -30.83 21.82
C ASP A 196 0.14 -31.29 23.26
N GLY A 197 -1.09 -31.70 23.56
CA GLY A 197 -1.52 -32.19 24.87
C GLY A 197 -1.75 -31.10 25.92
N HIS A 198 -1.71 -29.82 25.55
CA HIS A 198 -1.99 -28.73 26.47
C HIS A 198 -3.47 -28.74 26.91
N PRO A 199 -3.82 -28.49 28.20
CA PRO A 199 -5.21 -28.55 28.66
C PRO A 199 -6.20 -27.63 27.93
N GLY A 200 -5.70 -26.51 27.38
CA GLY A 200 -6.48 -25.57 26.55
C GLY A 200 -6.47 -25.86 25.05
N GLU A 201 -5.87 -26.97 24.59
CA GLU A 201 -5.71 -27.30 23.16
C GLU A 201 -7.07 -27.44 22.45
N ASP A 202 -8.04 -28.13 23.05
CA ASP A 202 -9.36 -28.33 22.43
C ASP A 202 -10.13 -27.00 22.24
N ASP A 203 -10.14 -26.15 23.27
CA ASP A 203 -10.76 -24.82 23.22
C ASP A 203 -10.04 -23.91 22.21
N HIS A 204 -8.71 -24.02 22.12
CA HIS A 204 -7.90 -23.28 21.15
C HIS A 204 -8.18 -23.73 19.71
N ASN A 205 -8.17 -25.04 19.44
CA ASN A 205 -8.48 -25.61 18.13
C ASN A 205 -9.91 -25.25 17.70
N TYR A 206 -10.86 -25.23 18.65
CA TYR A 206 -12.21 -24.75 18.41
C TYR A 206 -12.24 -23.26 18.01
N ALA A 207 -11.50 -22.40 18.72
CA ALA A 207 -11.38 -20.98 18.38
C ALA A 207 -10.74 -20.75 17.00
N GLN A 208 -9.70 -21.52 16.65
CA GLN A 208 -9.10 -21.47 15.31
C GLN A 208 -10.09 -21.88 14.22
N ALA A 209 -10.91 -22.92 14.46
CA ALA A 209 -11.94 -23.35 13.52
C ALA A 209 -13.08 -22.33 13.34
N LEU A 210 -13.41 -21.55 14.39
CA LEU A 210 -14.29 -20.39 14.27
C LEU A 210 -13.64 -19.31 13.39
N ALA A 211 -12.39 -18.95 13.70
CA ALA A 211 -11.69 -17.89 13.00
C ALA A 211 -11.43 -18.19 11.51
N ALA A 212 -11.14 -19.46 11.16
CA ALA A 212 -11.00 -19.90 9.77
C ALA A 212 -12.29 -19.74 8.93
N ARG A 213 -13.45 -19.65 9.59
CA ARG A 213 -14.76 -19.38 8.96
C ARG A 213 -15.14 -17.89 8.98
N GLY A 214 -14.22 -17.01 9.43
CA GLY A 214 -14.47 -15.59 9.60
C GLY A 214 -15.26 -15.22 10.87
N GLN A 215 -15.59 -16.19 11.73
CA GLN A 215 -16.35 -15.99 12.97
C GLN A 215 -15.41 -15.50 14.09
N TRP A 216 -14.79 -14.34 13.88
CA TRP A 216 -13.79 -13.75 14.76
C TRP A 216 -14.37 -13.24 16.08
N GLY A 217 -15.62 -12.76 16.10
CA GLY A 217 -16.27 -12.33 17.35
C GLY A 217 -16.44 -13.49 18.34
N PRO A 218 -17.02 -14.63 17.94
CA PRO A 218 -17.03 -15.83 18.80
C PRO A 218 -15.63 -16.34 19.14
N ALA A 219 -14.68 -16.28 18.21
CA ALA A 219 -13.30 -16.72 18.47
C ALA A 219 -12.61 -15.85 19.52
N SER A 220 -12.81 -14.52 19.50
CA SER A 220 -12.23 -13.60 20.49
C SER A 220 -12.72 -13.91 21.90
N VAL A 221 -14.00 -14.21 22.09
CA VAL A 221 -14.55 -14.64 23.39
C VAL A 221 -13.83 -15.89 23.93
N VAL A 222 -13.52 -16.86 23.06
CA VAL A 222 -12.81 -18.07 23.47
C VAL A 222 -11.34 -17.76 23.78
N PHE A 223 -10.67 -16.94 22.97
CA PHE A 223 -9.27 -16.56 23.23
C PHE A 223 -9.11 -15.67 24.46
N ASP A 224 -10.06 -14.78 24.74
CA ASP A 224 -10.11 -14.00 26.00
C ASP A 224 -10.18 -14.92 27.20
N LYS A 225 -11.08 -15.92 27.17
CA LYS A 225 -11.19 -16.94 28.23
C LYS A 225 -9.88 -17.71 28.39
N LEU A 226 -9.28 -18.16 27.28
CA LEU A 226 -8.02 -18.91 27.29
C LEU A 226 -6.86 -18.11 27.90
N CYS A 227 -6.75 -16.81 27.61
CA CYS A 227 -5.72 -15.96 28.20
C CYS A 227 -5.91 -15.75 29.71
N VAL A 228 -7.16 -15.79 30.21
CA VAL A 228 -7.45 -15.73 31.65
C VAL A 228 -7.13 -17.06 32.34
N GLU A 229 -7.48 -18.19 31.72
CA GLU A 229 -7.23 -19.52 32.29
C GLU A 229 -5.75 -19.94 32.22
N TYR A 230 -5.04 -19.51 31.18
CA TYR A 230 -3.66 -19.87 30.89
C TYR A 230 -2.82 -18.62 30.57
N PRO A 231 -2.58 -17.74 31.55
CA PRO A 231 -1.92 -16.44 31.34
C PRO A 231 -0.45 -16.53 30.89
N ASP A 232 0.18 -17.68 31.06
CA ASP A 232 1.57 -17.92 30.64
C ASP A 232 1.68 -18.41 29.18
N MET A 233 0.55 -18.72 28.53
CA MET A 233 0.54 -19.31 27.19
C MET A 233 0.60 -18.25 26.08
N ALA A 234 1.82 -17.90 25.67
CA ALA A 234 2.06 -16.86 24.67
C ALA A 234 1.29 -17.05 23.35
N SER A 235 1.12 -18.28 22.86
CA SER A 235 0.35 -18.53 21.62
C SER A 235 -1.12 -18.13 21.73
N PHE A 236 -1.71 -18.17 22.93
CA PHE A 236 -3.10 -17.75 23.17
C PHE A 236 -3.20 -16.23 23.15
N HIS A 237 -2.26 -15.54 23.77
CA HIS A 237 -2.19 -14.07 23.76
C HIS A 237 -1.98 -13.52 22.34
N TYR A 238 -1.11 -14.16 21.55
CA TYR A 238 -0.91 -13.77 20.15
C TYR A 238 -2.18 -13.95 19.32
N ASN A 239 -2.85 -15.10 19.44
CA ASN A 239 -4.07 -15.37 18.68
C ASN A 239 -5.22 -14.47 19.10
N ARG A 240 -5.34 -14.15 20.40
CA ARG A 240 -6.25 -13.13 20.93
C ARG A 240 -6.01 -11.79 20.23
N ALA A 241 -4.77 -11.33 20.18
CA ALA A 241 -4.43 -10.08 19.49
C ALA A 241 -4.88 -10.12 18.02
N LEU A 242 -4.57 -11.19 17.29
CA LEU A 242 -4.95 -11.32 15.88
C LEU A 242 -6.46 -11.26 15.63
N VAL A 243 -7.28 -11.97 16.41
CA VAL A 243 -8.74 -11.93 16.19
C VAL A 243 -9.33 -10.55 16.47
N HIS A 244 -8.84 -9.81 17.46
CA HIS A 244 -9.23 -8.41 17.67
C HIS A 244 -8.75 -7.50 16.53
N GLY A 245 -7.55 -7.75 16.01
CA GLY A 245 -7.04 -7.06 14.82
C GLY A 245 -7.91 -7.31 13.57
N TRP A 246 -8.42 -8.52 13.38
CA TRP A 246 -9.32 -8.85 12.27
C TRP A 246 -10.73 -8.28 12.43
N LEU A 247 -11.17 -8.07 13.67
CA LEU A 247 -12.40 -7.33 13.99
C LEU A 247 -12.27 -5.81 13.81
N GLY A 248 -11.05 -5.31 13.59
CA GLY A 248 -10.79 -3.88 13.43
C GLY A 248 -10.75 -3.09 14.74
N GLU A 249 -10.68 -3.78 15.89
CA GLU A 249 -10.59 -3.18 17.22
C GLU A 249 -9.12 -2.77 17.50
N GLN A 250 -8.67 -1.67 16.89
CA GLN A 250 -7.25 -1.28 16.84
C GLN A 250 -6.62 -1.04 18.22
N ASP A 251 -7.37 -0.42 19.14
CA ASP A 251 -6.94 -0.17 20.52
C ASP A 251 -6.74 -1.49 21.29
N VAL A 252 -7.69 -2.42 21.18
CA VAL A 252 -7.60 -3.75 21.79
C VAL A 252 -6.48 -4.56 21.16
N PHE A 253 -6.33 -4.50 19.84
CA PHE A 253 -5.29 -5.20 19.10
C PHE A 253 -3.89 -4.71 19.50
N ALA A 254 -3.66 -3.39 19.54
CA ALA A 254 -2.40 -2.80 19.98
C ALA A 254 -2.06 -3.19 21.42
N ALA A 255 -3.03 -3.12 22.34
CA ALA A 255 -2.84 -3.52 23.72
C ALA A 255 -2.53 -5.02 23.87
N ALA A 256 -3.23 -5.87 23.14
CA ALA A 256 -3.03 -7.32 23.17
C ALA A 256 -1.67 -7.74 22.57
N LEU A 257 -1.15 -7.05 21.56
CA LEU A 257 0.20 -7.27 21.03
C LEU A 257 1.28 -6.91 22.05
N ARG A 258 1.10 -5.82 22.80
CA ARG A 258 2.01 -5.45 23.90
C ARG A 258 1.97 -6.48 25.04
N ASP A 259 0.78 -6.94 25.40
CA ASP A 259 0.59 -8.01 26.40
C ASP A 259 1.24 -9.34 25.96
N PHE A 260 1.14 -9.69 24.67
CA PHE A 260 1.87 -10.81 24.08
C PHE A 260 3.39 -10.64 24.18
N ALA A 261 3.92 -9.45 23.90
CA ALA A 261 5.35 -9.14 23.97
C ALA A 261 5.94 -9.24 25.39
N GLU A 262 5.10 -9.19 26.42
CA GLU A 262 5.49 -9.39 27.83
C GLU A 262 5.52 -10.87 28.25
N ARG A 263 5.04 -11.79 27.40
CA ARG A 263 5.10 -13.23 27.67
C ARG A 263 6.51 -13.78 27.44
N ASP A 264 6.74 -15.04 27.83
CA ASP A 264 8.00 -15.75 27.51
C ASP A 264 8.04 -16.09 26.00
N VAL A 265 8.58 -15.17 25.22
CA VAL A 265 8.71 -15.27 23.77
C VAL A 265 10.11 -14.85 23.31
N PRO A 266 10.58 -15.32 22.14
CA PRO A 266 11.80 -14.80 21.54
C PRO A 266 11.73 -13.27 21.39
N GLN A 267 12.86 -12.59 21.63
CA GLN A 267 12.91 -11.12 21.60
C GLN A 267 12.40 -10.54 20.28
N GLU A 268 12.70 -11.16 19.15
CA GLU A 268 12.24 -10.70 17.85
C GLU A 268 10.70 -10.76 17.71
N ASP A 269 10.05 -11.77 18.30
CA ASP A 269 8.58 -11.89 18.30
C ASP A 269 7.95 -10.75 19.12
N ALA A 270 8.53 -10.46 20.29
CA ALA A 270 8.11 -9.33 21.12
C ALA A 270 8.30 -7.99 20.39
N VAL A 271 9.44 -7.81 19.72
CA VAL A 271 9.76 -6.59 18.96
C VAL A 271 8.80 -6.39 17.80
N GLU A 272 8.51 -7.43 17.00
CA GLU A 272 7.55 -7.34 15.89
C GLU A 272 6.13 -7.03 16.37
N ALA A 273 5.70 -7.64 17.47
CA ALA A 273 4.39 -7.35 18.06
C ALA A 273 4.29 -5.90 18.54
N VAL A 274 5.31 -5.40 19.24
CA VAL A 274 5.35 -3.99 19.66
C VAL A 274 5.45 -3.05 18.47
N ALA A 275 6.17 -3.42 17.40
CA ALA A 275 6.26 -2.60 16.19
C ALA A 275 4.92 -2.50 15.45
N ILE A 276 4.18 -3.62 15.32
CA ILE A 276 2.80 -3.58 14.81
C ILE A 276 1.93 -2.70 15.70
N SER A 277 2.04 -2.82 17.03
CA SER A 277 1.31 -1.96 17.96
C SER A 277 1.63 -0.48 17.77
N GLN A 278 2.88 -0.10 17.57
CA GLN A 278 3.28 1.31 17.32
C GLN A 278 2.70 1.87 16.02
N LEU A 279 2.52 1.01 15.01
CA LEU A 279 1.99 1.40 13.70
C LEU A 279 0.47 1.59 13.68
N ILE A 280 -0.27 0.95 14.58
CA ILE A 280 -1.73 0.89 14.54
C ILE A 280 -2.42 1.56 15.72
N ASP A 281 -1.71 1.86 16.81
CA ASP A 281 -2.34 2.38 18.02
C ASP A 281 -2.82 3.82 17.78
N PRO A 282 -4.15 4.07 17.77
CA PRO A 282 -4.68 5.39 17.48
C PRO A 282 -4.33 6.42 18.57
N ASN A 283 -3.88 5.97 19.75
CA ASN A 283 -3.53 6.84 20.86
C ASN A 283 -2.06 7.29 20.84
N VAL A 284 -1.25 6.75 19.92
CA VAL A 284 0.16 7.09 19.80
C VAL A 284 0.33 7.93 18.54
N GLN A 285 0.38 9.25 18.72
CA GLN A 285 0.60 10.20 17.65
C GLN A 285 1.80 11.08 18.01
N ASP A 286 2.77 11.10 17.10
CA ASP A 286 3.88 12.04 17.15
C ASP A 286 3.39 13.48 16.89
N GLU A 287 4.25 14.46 17.14
CA GLU A 287 3.90 15.87 16.95
C GLU A 287 3.56 16.15 15.47
N MET A 288 2.38 16.73 15.23
CA MET A 288 1.96 17.15 13.90
C MET A 288 2.37 18.61 13.65
N LEU A 289 3.05 18.84 12.54
CA LEU A 289 3.44 20.17 12.07
C LEU A 289 2.45 20.66 11.02
N ASP A 290 2.00 21.90 11.16
CA ASP A 290 1.10 22.52 10.18
C ASP A 290 1.82 22.73 8.83
N ILE A 291 1.17 22.31 7.75
CA ILE A 291 1.47 22.77 6.41
C ILE A 291 0.66 24.05 6.19
N VAL A 292 1.37 25.15 6.01
CA VAL A 292 0.81 26.49 5.99
C VAL A 292 0.84 27.03 4.57
N ARG A 293 -0.27 27.65 4.14
CA ARG A 293 -0.35 28.47 2.94
C ARG A 293 -0.44 29.93 3.34
N LEU A 294 0.55 30.70 2.90
CA LEU A 294 0.59 32.16 3.03
C LEU A 294 0.14 32.79 1.71
N THR A 295 -0.96 33.53 1.75
CA THR A 295 -1.53 34.19 0.58
C THR A 295 -1.24 35.69 0.64
N TYR A 296 -0.34 36.16 -0.22
CA TYR A 296 0.03 37.56 -0.32
C TYR A 296 -0.69 38.23 -1.49
N PRO A 297 -1.38 39.38 -1.29
CA PRO A 297 -1.86 40.18 -2.41
C PRO A 297 -0.66 40.80 -3.15
N ILE A 298 -0.67 40.75 -4.47
CA ILE A 298 0.38 41.35 -5.31
C ILE A 298 0.07 42.83 -5.49
N LEU A 299 1.02 43.70 -5.13
CA LEU A 299 0.91 45.16 -5.26
C LEU A 299 1.55 45.66 -6.57
N ASP A 300 2.64 45.02 -7.00
CA ASP A 300 3.34 45.29 -8.25
C ASP A 300 3.81 43.97 -8.89
N GLU A 301 3.07 43.51 -9.92
CA GLU A 301 3.33 42.22 -10.58
C GLU A 301 4.64 42.23 -11.38
N GLU A 302 4.92 43.31 -12.11
CA GLU A 302 6.10 43.40 -12.98
C GLU A 302 7.38 43.39 -12.15
N GLU A 303 7.42 44.18 -11.07
CA GLU A 303 8.57 44.22 -10.17
C GLU A 303 8.72 42.91 -9.38
N LEU A 304 7.63 42.29 -8.92
CA LEU A 304 7.69 40.99 -8.26
C LEU A 304 8.31 39.93 -9.18
N VAL A 305 7.85 39.82 -10.42
CA VAL A 305 8.39 38.86 -11.40
C VAL A 305 9.86 39.17 -11.70
N ALA A 306 10.23 40.45 -11.85
CA ALA A 306 11.61 40.85 -12.07
C ALA A 306 12.54 40.48 -10.89
N ARG A 307 12.07 40.60 -9.64
CA ARG A 307 12.83 40.23 -8.44
C ARG A 307 12.96 38.71 -8.28
N LEU A 308 11.85 37.98 -8.43
CA LEU A 308 11.86 36.51 -8.39
C LEU A 308 12.81 35.93 -9.46
N SER A 309 12.76 36.45 -10.69
CA SER A 309 13.58 35.95 -11.81
C SER A 309 15.08 36.26 -11.67
N LYS A 310 15.45 37.28 -10.87
CA LYS A 310 16.85 37.67 -10.64
C LYS A 310 17.44 37.08 -9.37
N ALA A 311 16.60 36.55 -8.48
CA ALA A 311 17.06 36.02 -7.21
C ALA A 311 17.76 34.67 -7.43
N PRO A 312 19.03 34.52 -7.01
CA PRO A 312 19.78 33.29 -7.25
C PRO A 312 19.25 32.10 -6.44
N SER A 313 18.44 32.34 -5.40
CA SER A 313 17.78 31.32 -4.59
C SER A 313 16.35 31.01 -5.06
N VAL A 314 15.93 31.51 -6.22
CA VAL A 314 14.59 31.24 -6.78
C VAL A 314 14.74 30.56 -8.12
N VAL A 315 14.05 29.43 -8.28
CA VAL A 315 14.06 28.64 -9.52
C VAL A 315 12.65 28.53 -10.06
N THR A 316 12.48 28.78 -11.36
CA THR A 316 11.20 28.62 -12.04
C THR A 316 10.85 27.14 -12.16
N ILE A 317 9.59 26.80 -11.88
CA ILE A 317 9.04 25.48 -12.15
C ILE A 317 8.71 25.40 -13.64
N GLU A 318 9.46 24.60 -14.39
CA GLU A 318 9.29 24.44 -15.84
C GLU A 318 8.16 23.45 -16.22
N GLN A 319 7.59 22.76 -15.24
CA GLN A 319 6.52 21.76 -15.43
C GLN A 319 5.16 22.41 -15.70
N ASP A 320 4.24 21.65 -16.29
CA ASP A 320 2.86 22.10 -16.49
C ASP A 320 2.12 22.23 -15.16
N LEU A 321 1.83 23.48 -14.79
CA LEU A 321 1.15 23.86 -13.56
C LEU A 321 -0.35 23.58 -13.59
N SER A 322 -0.91 23.12 -14.73
CA SER A 322 -2.33 22.77 -14.86
C SER A 322 -2.77 21.67 -13.87
N SER A 323 -1.83 20.83 -13.44
CA SER A 323 -2.01 19.74 -12.48
C SER A 323 -1.77 20.12 -11.01
N ILE A 324 -1.20 21.30 -10.76
CA ILE A 324 -0.73 21.75 -9.43
C ILE A 324 -1.79 22.63 -8.71
N GLY A 325 -2.95 22.88 -9.34
CA GLY A 325 -4.08 23.59 -8.74
C GLY A 325 -5.07 22.68 -8.03
N GLU A 326 -5.74 23.20 -6.99
CA GLU A 326 -6.91 22.53 -6.40
C GLU A 326 -8.04 22.35 -7.41
N GLU A 327 -8.77 21.24 -7.30
CA GLU A 327 -9.90 20.94 -8.16
C GLU A 327 -10.94 22.09 -8.15
N GLY A 328 -11.17 22.70 -9.31
CA GLY A 328 -12.06 23.87 -9.43
C GLY A 328 -11.41 25.24 -9.27
N GLN A 329 -10.09 25.32 -9.03
CA GLN A 329 -9.31 26.56 -9.12
C GLN A 329 -8.60 26.68 -10.48
N PRO A 330 -8.43 27.90 -11.05
CA PRO A 330 -7.66 28.06 -12.27
C PRO A 330 -6.17 27.85 -12.01
N ALA A 331 -5.47 27.28 -13.00
CA ALA A 331 -4.05 26.98 -12.90
C ALA A 331 -3.22 28.24 -12.55
N PRO A 332 -2.13 28.07 -11.77
CA PRO A 332 -1.16 29.13 -11.55
C PRO A 332 -0.60 29.67 -12.89
N ARG A 333 -0.35 30.98 -12.95
CA ARG A 333 0.31 31.61 -14.10
C ARG A 333 1.81 31.32 -14.15
N ALA A 334 2.42 31.10 -12.99
CA ALA A 334 3.83 30.75 -12.83
C ALA A 334 4.02 30.07 -11.47
N GLY A 335 5.05 29.23 -11.37
CA GLY A 335 5.46 28.54 -10.16
C GLY A 335 6.96 28.71 -9.94
N TYR A 336 7.38 28.81 -8.70
CA TYR A 336 8.78 28.92 -8.32
C TYR A 336 9.08 28.06 -7.08
N TYR A 337 10.29 27.52 -7.02
CA TYR A 337 10.87 27.01 -5.79
C TYR A 337 11.73 28.09 -5.15
N LEU A 338 11.56 28.31 -3.84
CA LEU A 338 12.50 29.08 -3.04
C LEU A 338 13.47 28.11 -2.36
N LEU A 339 14.76 28.39 -2.52
CA LEU A 339 15.87 27.58 -2.02
C LEU A 339 16.48 28.19 -0.75
N ASP A 340 17.04 27.35 0.11
CA ASP A 340 17.76 27.78 1.32
C ASP A 340 19.04 28.59 1.01
N ARG A 341 19.53 28.50 -0.23
CA ARG A 341 20.73 29.17 -0.74
C ARG A 341 20.65 29.39 -2.25
N ALA A 342 21.63 30.10 -2.79
CA ALA A 342 21.77 30.29 -4.24
C ALA A 342 21.99 28.96 -4.98
N LEU A 343 21.34 28.78 -6.13
CA LEU A 343 21.61 27.67 -7.04
C LEU A 343 22.99 27.89 -7.70
N PRO A 344 23.93 26.93 -7.57
CA PRO A 344 25.24 27.04 -8.23
C PRO A 344 25.12 26.94 -9.76
N ASP A 345 26.07 27.55 -10.47
CA ASP A 345 26.12 27.53 -11.95
C ASP A 345 26.32 26.12 -12.54
N SER A 346 26.95 25.21 -11.77
CA SER A 346 27.21 23.84 -12.17
C SER A 346 27.05 22.88 -11.00
N GLY A 347 26.57 21.69 -11.31
CA GLY A 347 26.40 20.58 -10.39
C GLY A 347 27.60 19.65 -10.21
N ALA A 348 28.66 19.80 -11.02
CA ALA A 348 29.72 18.80 -11.13
C ALA A 348 30.51 18.56 -9.83
N ASP A 349 30.70 19.61 -9.03
CA ASP A 349 31.50 19.59 -7.79
C ASP A 349 30.61 19.77 -6.53
N LEU A 350 29.31 19.46 -6.63
CA LEU A 350 28.40 19.59 -5.50
C LEU A 350 28.75 18.62 -4.37
N THR A 351 28.73 19.17 -3.15
CA THR A 351 28.74 18.40 -1.90
C THR A 351 27.38 18.49 -1.22
N ARG A 352 27.12 17.59 -0.27
CA ARG A 352 25.91 17.54 0.55
C ARG A 352 25.63 18.87 1.24
N GLU A 353 26.69 19.50 1.78
CA GLU A 353 26.59 20.78 2.48
C GLU A 353 26.33 21.95 1.55
N THR A 354 26.62 21.83 0.25
CA THR A 354 26.45 22.89 -0.75
C THR A 354 25.22 22.72 -1.62
N ALA A 355 24.61 21.52 -1.63
CA ALA A 355 23.41 21.22 -2.39
C ALA A 355 22.22 22.06 -1.88
N PRO A 356 21.55 22.84 -2.75
CA PRO A 356 20.40 23.64 -2.35
C PRO A 356 19.18 22.80 -1.96
N LEU A 357 18.47 23.22 -0.92
CA LEU A 357 17.22 22.64 -0.46
C LEU A 357 16.04 23.54 -0.84
N ILE A 358 14.95 22.94 -1.34
CA ILE A 358 13.66 23.59 -1.52
C ILE A 358 13.05 23.81 -0.13
N ILE A 359 12.80 25.07 0.22
CA ILE A 359 12.24 25.48 1.52
C ILE A 359 10.82 26.05 1.40
N ALA A 360 10.37 26.39 0.20
CA ALA A 360 8.97 26.73 -0.08
C ALA A 360 8.63 26.60 -1.57
N THR A 361 7.35 26.38 -1.84
CA THR A 361 6.77 26.46 -3.20
C THR A 361 5.93 27.73 -3.32
N LEU A 362 6.18 28.50 -4.37
CA LEU A 362 5.56 29.80 -4.63
C LEU A 362 4.71 29.71 -5.90
N LEU A 363 3.40 29.89 -5.79
CA LEU A 363 2.47 29.84 -6.92
C LEU A 363 1.85 31.22 -7.13
N ARG A 364 1.99 31.72 -8.35
CA ARG A 364 1.49 33.04 -8.73
C ARG A 364 0.18 32.91 -9.49
N PHE A 365 -0.87 33.53 -8.99
CA PHE A 365 -2.19 33.52 -9.63
C PHE A 365 -2.54 34.88 -10.21
N GLY A 366 -3.12 34.86 -11.41
CA GLY A 366 -3.70 36.05 -12.03
C GLY A 366 -5.02 36.47 -11.38
N ARG A 367 -5.50 37.66 -11.75
CA ARG A 367 -6.79 38.17 -11.30
C ARG A 367 -7.94 37.24 -11.72
N GLN A 368 -8.84 36.98 -10.78
CA GLN A 368 -10.07 36.21 -10.99
C GLN A 368 -11.30 37.10 -10.72
N THR A 369 -12.49 36.63 -11.08
CA THR A 369 -13.74 37.38 -10.87
C THR A 369 -13.96 37.76 -9.40
N ASN A 370 -13.52 36.89 -8.46
CA ASN A 370 -13.74 37.06 -7.02
C ASN A 370 -12.43 37.14 -6.19
N ARG A 371 -11.25 37.11 -6.83
CA ARG A 371 -9.95 37.15 -6.13
C ARG A 371 -8.99 38.06 -6.87
N SER A 372 -8.26 38.90 -6.12
CA SER A 372 -7.16 39.71 -6.67
C SER A 372 -5.97 38.82 -7.06
N GLU A 373 -5.04 39.41 -7.80
CA GLU A 373 -3.72 38.81 -8.05
C GLU A 373 -3.03 38.53 -6.73
N ARG A 374 -2.44 37.34 -6.63
CA ARG A 374 -1.89 36.84 -5.37
C ARG A 374 -0.73 35.90 -5.61
N LEU A 375 0.15 35.86 -4.63
CA LEU A 375 1.23 34.89 -4.49
C LEU A 375 0.89 33.98 -3.33
N GLU A 376 0.70 32.69 -3.61
CA GLU A 376 0.51 31.66 -2.59
C GLU A 376 1.85 30.99 -2.30
N VAL A 377 2.20 30.88 -1.03
CA VAL A 377 3.46 30.26 -0.57
C VAL A 377 3.12 29.11 0.35
N SER A 378 3.51 27.90 -0.03
CA SER A 378 3.28 26.69 0.76
C SER A 378 4.59 26.21 1.39
N LEU A 379 4.57 26.01 2.70
CA LEU A 379 5.71 25.56 3.50
C LEU A 379 5.24 24.89 4.80
N VAL A 380 6.10 24.10 5.43
CA VAL A 380 5.83 23.48 6.73
C VAL A 380 6.23 24.43 7.86
N ARG A 381 5.44 24.48 8.93
CA ARG A 381 5.72 25.25 10.14
C ARG A 381 6.75 24.55 11.02
N ASP A 382 7.98 24.45 10.53
CA ASP A 382 9.13 23.93 11.27
C ASP A 382 10.08 25.07 11.73
N ALA A 383 11.26 24.71 12.26
CA ALA A 383 12.26 25.66 12.73
C ALA A 383 12.78 26.64 11.65
N ARG A 384 12.48 26.40 10.37
CA ARG A 384 12.85 27.28 9.23
C ARG A 384 11.74 28.27 8.89
N PHE A 385 10.52 28.10 9.37
CA PHE A 385 9.34 28.87 8.97
C PHE A 385 9.57 30.39 8.97
N ASP A 386 10.06 30.95 10.09
CA ASP A 386 10.31 32.39 10.19
C ASP A 386 11.43 32.86 9.23
N LYS A 387 12.46 32.03 9.02
CA LYS A 387 13.54 32.36 8.07
C LYS A 387 13.03 32.44 6.63
N VAL A 388 12.12 31.54 6.25
CA VAL A 388 11.50 31.56 4.92
C VAL A 388 10.65 32.82 4.76
N ARG A 389 9.84 33.16 5.77
CA ARG A 389 9.01 34.37 5.76
C ARG A 389 9.87 35.63 5.64
N ASP A 390 10.97 35.71 6.38
CA ASP A 390 11.88 36.85 6.35
C ASP A 390 12.61 36.96 5.00
N ALA A 391 13.04 35.83 4.42
CA ALA A 391 13.65 35.80 3.08
C ALA A 391 12.67 36.29 2.00
N LEU A 392 11.41 35.86 2.06
CA LEU A 392 10.38 36.31 1.14
C LEU A 392 10.04 37.80 1.34
N ALA A 393 9.94 38.25 2.59
CA ALA A 393 9.70 39.66 2.91
C ALA A 393 10.81 40.56 2.37
N GLN A 394 12.08 40.13 2.47
CA GLN A 394 13.21 40.87 1.88
C GLN A 394 13.17 40.86 0.35
N LEU A 395 12.85 39.72 -0.26
CA LEU A 395 12.81 39.56 -1.71
C LEU A 395 11.68 40.38 -2.35
N ALA A 396 10.54 40.47 -1.67
CA ALA A 396 9.32 41.08 -2.18
C ALA A 396 8.90 42.34 -1.40
N ASP A 397 9.83 43.00 -0.71
CA ASP A 397 9.53 44.19 0.08
C ASP A 397 8.86 45.30 -0.76
N GLY A 398 7.73 45.79 -0.29
CA GLY A 398 6.93 46.82 -0.96
C GLY A 398 6.20 46.38 -2.25
N VAL A 399 6.37 45.14 -2.71
CA VAL A 399 5.71 44.63 -3.95
C VAL A 399 4.63 43.58 -3.68
N ILE A 400 4.61 43.03 -2.46
CA ILE A 400 3.51 42.21 -1.93
C ILE A 400 2.95 42.86 -0.67
N GLY A 401 1.65 42.63 -0.39
CA GLY A 401 1.00 43.13 0.81
C GLY A 401 1.15 42.19 2.01
N VAL A 402 0.24 42.30 2.97
CA VAL A 402 0.22 41.44 4.17
C VAL A 402 -0.34 40.08 3.79
N ALA A 403 0.32 39.00 4.22
CA ALA A 403 -0.19 37.65 4.02
C ALA A 403 -1.42 37.36 4.88
N GLU A 404 -2.39 36.69 4.28
CA GLU A 404 -3.36 35.87 4.99
C GLU A 404 -2.78 34.47 5.17
N GLU A 405 -2.95 33.89 6.35
CA GLU A 405 -2.39 32.59 6.73
C GLU A 405 -3.51 31.58 6.90
N GLU A 406 -3.34 30.41 6.28
CA GLU A 406 -4.25 29.28 6.37
C GLU A 406 -3.44 28.00 6.62
N VAL A 407 -3.90 27.16 7.55
CA VAL A 407 -3.39 25.79 7.69
C VAL A 407 -4.16 24.93 6.69
N VAL A 408 -3.44 24.39 5.71
CA VAL A 408 -4.05 23.62 4.61
C VAL A 408 -3.97 22.11 4.85
N ASP A 409 -3.00 21.67 5.63
CA ASP A 409 -2.77 20.26 5.97
C ASP A 409 -1.83 20.14 7.17
N GLN A 410 -1.53 18.92 7.62
CA GLN A 410 -0.54 18.63 8.65
C GLN A 410 0.37 17.47 8.24
N THR A 411 1.61 17.47 8.72
CA THR A 411 2.57 16.38 8.53
C THR A 411 3.18 15.96 9.87
N ASP A 412 3.49 14.68 10.01
CA ASP A 412 4.25 14.18 11.15
C ASP A 412 5.65 14.82 11.22
N ALA A 413 6.08 15.22 12.41
CA ALA A 413 7.37 15.88 12.64
C ALA A 413 8.55 14.96 12.33
N VAL A 414 8.46 13.66 12.64
CA VAL A 414 9.53 12.70 12.34
C VAL A 414 9.64 12.56 10.82
N GLN A 415 8.54 12.30 10.11
CA GLN A 415 8.52 12.22 8.65
C GLN A 415 9.03 13.49 7.98
N GLN A 416 8.67 14.67 8.50
CA GLN A 416 9.14 15.94 7.96
C GLN A 416 10.65 16.12 8.16
N ALA A 417 11.19 15.75 9.32
CA ALA A 417 12.63 15.81 9.58
C ALA A 417 13.41 14.84 8.67
N LEU A 418 12.79 13.72 8.31
CA LEU A 418 13.32 12.73 7.38
C LEU A 418 13.17 13.12 5.89
N ARG A 419 12.57 14.27 5.57
CA ARG A 419 12.41 14.76 4.18
C ARG A 419 13.47 15.81 3.83
N TRP A 420 14.27 15.53 2.81
CA TRP A 420 15.16 16.50 2.17
C TRP A 420 14.80 16.67 0.69
N ASN A 421 14.34 17.86 0.33
CA ASN A 421 13.93 18.20 -1.04
C ASN A 421 15.05 18.96 -1.73
N TRP A 422 16.06 18.26 -2.25
CA TRP A 422 17.14 18.94 -2.97
C TRP A 422 16.72 19.41 -4.36
N HIS A 423 17.29 20.55 -4.76
CA HIS A 423 17.22 21.04 -6.12
C HIS A 423 18.64 21.08 -6.71
N PHE A 424 18.86 20.28 -7.75
CA PHE A 424 20.15 20.15 -8.41
C PHE A 424 20.20 20.96 -9.72
N PRO A 425 21.34 21.57 -10.06
CA PRO A 425 21.63 22.04 -11.42
C PRO A 425 21.40 20.93 -12.47
N THR A 426 21.05 21.35 -13.69
CA THR A 426 20.70 20.42 -14.78
C THR A 426 21.86 19.54 -15.21
N ASP A 427 23.10 20.04 -15.09
CA ASP A 427 24.33 19.32 -15.42
C ASP A 427 24.87 18.43 -14.29
N THR A 428 24.22 18.37 -13.11
CA THR A 428 24.65 17.49 -12.02
C THR A 428 24.61 16.02 -12.47
N PRO A 429 25.74 15.30 -12.48
CA PRO A 429 25.78 13.91 -12.92
C PRO A 429 24.82 13.01 -12.12
N PRO A 430 24.08 12.08 -12.74
CA PRO A 430 23.15 11.18 -12.04
C PRO A 430 23.80 10.38 -10.91
N GLN A 431 25.04 9.90 -11.10
CA GLN A 431 25.80 9.19 -10.06
C GLN A 431 26.03 10.07 -8.83
N LEU A 432 26.40 11.33 -9.03
CA LEU A 432 26.63 12.27 -7.95
C LEU A 432 25.33 12.55 -7.18
N ARG A 433 24.20 12.74 -7.88
CA ARG A 433 22.88 12.91 -7.20
C ARG A 433 22.56 11.73 -6.29
N ARG A 434 22.80 10.50 -6.74
CA ARG A 434 22.58 9.27 -5.95
C ARG A 434 23.53 9.18 -4.76
N GLN A 435 24.82 9.47 -4.98
CA GLN A 435 25.82 9.51 -3.91
C GLN A 435 25.41 10.49 -2.82
N LEU A 436 25.13 11.74 -3.18
CA LEU A 436 24.71 12.77 -2.24
C LEU A 436 23.44 12.31 -1.48
N THR A 437 22.46 11.72 -2.18
CA THR A 437 21.21 11.25 -1.56
C THR A 437 21.48 10.15 -0.54
N SER A 438 22.41 9.25 -0.83
CA SER A 438 22.84 8.18 0.09
C SER A 438 23.58 8.74 1.31
N GLU A 439 24.46 9.72 1.12
CA GLU A 439 25.18 10.40 2.20
C GLU A 439 24.23 11.14 3.15
N GLU A 440 23.25 11.88 2.59
CA GLU A 440 22.25 12.58 3.40
C GLU A 440 21.33 11.60 4.13
N SER A 441 20.89 10.53 3.46
CA SER A 441 20.12 9.46 4.12
C SER A 441 20.88 8.88 5.32
N ALA A 442 22.17 8.59 5.14
CA ALA A 442 22.99 8.03 6.20
C ALA A 442 23.14 8.99 7.39
N ARG A 443 23.38 10.28 7.12
CA ARG A 443 23.43 11.31 8.16
C ARG A 443 22.12 11.40 8.93
N VAL A 444 20.99 11.50 8.22
CA VAL A 444 19.67 11.65 8.85
C VAL A 444 19.36 10.45 9.75
N ILE A 445 19.62 9.22 9.27
CA ILE A 445 19.42 7.99 10.05
C ILE A 445 20.33 7.94 11.27
N LEU A 446 21.60 8.33 11.14
CA LEU A 446 22.59 8.17 12.19
C LEU A 446 22.65 9.35 13.17
N GLU A 447 22.34 10.56 12.76
CA GLU A 447 22.55 11.79 13.53
C GLU A 447 21.24 12.46 13.95
N ASP A 448 20.29 12.62 13.04
CA ASP A 448 19.06 13.38 13.32
C ASP A 448 17.99 12.52 13.99
N TRP A 449 17.60 11.39 13.37
CA TRP A 449 16.54 10.51 13.89
C TRP A 449 16.75 10.08 15.36
N PRO A 450 17.97 9.72 15.80
CA PRO A 450 18.21 9.33 17.19
C PRO A 450 17.93 10.42 18.22
N GLU A 451 17.86 11.68 17.79
CA GLU A 451 17.65 12.86 18.63
C GLU A 451 16.24 13.45 18.50
N ILE A 452 15.37 12.87 17.66
CA ILE A 452 13.97 13.29 17.54
C ILE A 452 13.14 12.59 18.64
N PRO A 453 12.44 13.33 19.51
CA PRO A 453 11.50 12.75 20.47
C PRO A 453 10.36 12.01 19.75
N SER A 454 9.92 10.87 20.28
CA SER A 454 8.76 10.17 19.73
C SER A 454 7.78 9.71 20.81
N ALA A 455 6.48 9.82 20.52
CA ALA A 455 5.37 9.35 21.32
C ALA A 455 5.45 7.84 21.58
N VAL A 456 5.94 7.04 20.62
CA VAL A 456 6.12 5.59 20.81
C VAL A 456 7.18 5.25 21.87
N LEU A 457 7.98 6.24 22.29
CA LEU A 457 9.00 6.18 23.34
C LEU A 457 8.68 7.10 24.53
N ASP A 458 7.39 7.45 24.73
CA ASP A 458 6.92 8.35 25.79
C ASP A 458 7.57 9.75 25.75
N GLY A 459 7.82 10.26 24.55
CA GLY A 459 8.44 11.57 24.32
C GLY A 459 9.96 11.59 24.56
N LYS A 460 10.59 10.43 24.80
CA LYS A 460 12.06 10.32 24.80
C LYS A 460 12.57 10.23 23.36
N THR A 461 13.83 10.63 23.16
CA THR A 461 14.54 10.35 21.90
C THR A 461 15.03 8.89 21.87
N PRO A 462 15.26 8.29 20.69
CA PRO A 462 15.87 6.96 20.60
C PRO A 462 17.20 6.84 21.36
N SER A 463 18.05 7.87 21.32
CA SER A 463 19.31 7.92 22.09
C SER A 463 19.08 7.88 23.62
N GLN A 464 18.03 8.55 24.11
CA GLN A 464 17.66 8.51 25.53
C GLN A 464 17.04 7.16 25.92
N ALA A 465 16.18 6.61 25.06
CA ALA A 465 15.55 5.31 25.26
C ALA A 465 16.59 4.16 25.29
N ALA A 466 17.67 4.29 24.53
CA ALA A 466 18.78 3.32 24.51
C ALA A 466 19.47 3.17 25.88
N GLN A 467 19.39 4.19 26.74
CA GLN A 467 19.96 4.17 28.09
C GLN A 467 19.00 3.58 29.13
N ASP A 468 17.78 3.23 28.74
CA ASP A 468 16.74 2.71 29.63
C ASP A 468 16.39 1.25 29.26
N PRO A 469 16.83 0.25 30.06
CA PRO A 469 16.54 -1.15 29.78
C PRO A 469 15.04 -1.47 29.67
N ALA A 470 14.16 -0.72 30.35
CA ALA A 470 12.72 -0.92 30.26
C ALA A 470 12.14 -0.50 28.89
N MET A 471 12.86 0.35 28.14
CA MET A 471 12.46 0.81 26.80
C MET A 471 13.07 -0.02 25.67
N GLN A 472 13.90 -1.03 25.98
CA GLN A 472 14.68 -1.74 24.96
C GLN A 472 13.79 -2.34 23.86
N THR A 473 12.71 -3.03 24.20
CA THR A 473 11.79 -3.63 23.21
C THR A 473 11.08 -2.56 22.38
N ARG A 474 10.64 -1.45 23.00
CA ARG A 474 9.98 -0.32 22.32
C ARG A 474 10.93 0.40 21.37
N LEU A 475 12.19 0.57 21.76
CA LEU A 475 13.23 1.14 20.91
C LEU A 475 13.57 0.22 19.73
N LEU A 476 13.75 -1.09 19.98
CA LEU A 476 13.95 -2.07 18.92
C LEU A 476 12.78 -2.08 17.92
N ALA A 477 11.56 -1.95 18.42
CA ALA A 477 10.36 -1.83 17.59
C ALA A 477 10.33 -0.55 16.76
N ALA A 478 10.71 0.60 17.34
CA ALA A 478 10.79 1.87 16.62
C ALA A 478 11.86 1.82 15.52
N VAL A 479 13.02 1.20 15.80
CA VAL A 479 14.06 0.94 14.79
C VAL A 479 13.54 0.02 13.69
N LEU A 480 12.83 -1.06 14.04
CA LEU A 480 12.24 -1.98 13.05
C LEU A 480 11.22 -1.28 12.14
N THR A 481 10.36 -0.43 12.71
CA THR A 481 9.40 0.37 11.93
C THR A 481 10.13 1.33 10.99
N PHE A 482 11.20 1.98 11.46
CA PHE A 482 12.02 2.86 10.64
C PHE A 482 12.75 2.08 9.51
N GLU A 483 13.27 0.89 9.83
CA GLU A 483 13.86 -0.08 8.89
C GLU A 483 12.87 -0.65 7.85
N GLN A 484 11.57 -0.33 7.95
CA GLN A 484 10.58 -0.73 6.96
C GLN A 484 10.04 0.43 6.11
N GLY A 485 10.57 1.64 6.31
CA GLY A 485 10.26 2.79 5.47
C GLY A 485 10.74 2.63 4.02
N ALA A 486 10.23 3.48 3.13
CA ALA A 486 10.40 3.37 1.68
C ALA A 486 11.86 3.31 1.17
N GLN A 487 12.84 3.80 1.95
CA GLN A 487 14.26 3.81 1.58
C GLN A 487 15.09 2.79 2.35
N ALA A 488 14.49 1.95 3.20
CA ALA A 488 15.24 1.20 4.18
C ALA A 488 16.13 0.11 3.59
N PHE A 489 15.70 -0.54 2.50
CA PHE A 489 16.53 -1.52 1.81
C PHE A 489 17.85 -0.93 1.29
N ARG A 490 17.84 0.33 0.81
CA ARG A 490 19.05 1.01 0.32
C ARG A 490 20.00 1.42 1.45
N ASN A 491 19.54 1.40 2.69
CA ASN A 491 20.27 1.87 3.87
C ASN A 491 20.56 0.73 4.86
N ALA A 492 20.54 -0.54 4.42
CA ALA A 492 20.70 -1.69 5.30
C ALA A 492 21.97 -1.60 6.18
N ASP A 493 23.11 -1.26 5.60
CA ASP A 493 24.38 -1.10 6.34
C ASP A 493 24.34 0.10 7.30
N THR A 494 23.64 1.17 6.95
CA THR A 494 23.42 2.33 7.82
C THR A 494 22.60 1.94 9.05
N PHE A 495 21.59 1.07 8.89
CA PHE A 495 20.80 0.57 10.01
C PHE A 495 21.58 -0.36 10.94
N VAL A 496 22.53 -1.14 10.40
CA VAL A 496 23.50 -1.88 11.23
C VAL A 496 24.31 -0.91 12.09
N GLN A 497 24.85 0.15 11.48
CA GLN A 497 25.59 1.19 12.21
C GLN A 497 24.73 1.93 13.24
N LEU A 498 23.45 2.18 12.94
CA LEU A 498 22.50 2.78 13.87
C LEU A 498 22.31 1.90 15.11
N ARG A 499 22.11 0.60 14.92
CA ARG A 499 21.98 -0.37 16.01
C ARG A 499 23.23 -0.38 16.89
N GLU A 500 24.42 -0.39 16.28
CA GLU A 500 25.68 -0.30 17.02
C GLU A 500 25.79 1.00 17.82
N LYS A 501 25.46 2.15 17.20
CA LYS A 501 25.48 3.47 17.85
C LYS A 501 24.54 3.55 19.05
N LEU A 502 23.37 2.92 18.95
CA LEU A 502 22.38 2.85 20.03
C LEU A 502 22.64 1.70 21.03
N GLY A 503 23.71 0.91 20.85
CA GLY A 503 24.01 -0.23 21.74
C GLY A 503 22.97 -1.35 21.69
N LEU A 504 22.26 -1.49 20.56
CA LEU A 504 21.23 -2.50 20.34
C LEU A 504 21.83 -3.83 19.86
N PRO A 505 21.18 -4.97 20.15
CA PRO A 505 21.63 -6.27 19.68
C PRO A 505 21.63 -6.35 18.15
N ALA A 506 22.70 -6.95 17.60
CA ALA A 506 22.79 -7.28 16.19
C ALA A 506 21.87 -8.45 15.83
N LEU A 507 21.17 -8.34 14.70
CA LEU A 507 20.31 -9.41 14.20
C LEU A 507 21.18 -10.56 13.67
N GLN A 508 20.96 -11.76 14.20
CA GLN A 508 21.76 -12.94 13.86
C GLN A 508 21.19 -13.70 12.66
N PRO A 509 22.01 -14.46 11.91
CA PRO A 509 21.53 -15.43 10.93
C PRO A 509 20.54 -16.43 11.56
N ILE A 510 19.57 -16.88 10.79
CA ILE A 510 18.51 -17.80 11.22
C ILE A 510 18.75 -19.16 10.58
N ASP A 511 18.86 -20.19 11.41
CA ASP A 511 18.88 -21.57 10.93
C ASP A 511 17.46 -22.03 10.60
N PRO A 512 17.16 -22.51 9.37
CA PRO A 512 15.82 -22.99 9.03
C PRO A 512 15.33 -24.16 9.90
N GLU A 513 16.21 -24.93 10.55
CA GLU A 513 15.78 -25.98 11.48
C GLU A 513 15.21 -25.42 12.79
N SER A 514 15.44 -24.14 13.09
CA SER A 514 14.97 -23.51 14.34
C SER A 514 13.62 -22.81 14.20
N VAL A 515 13.02 -22.79 13.00
CA VAL A 515 11.81 -22.02 12.68
C VAL A 515 10.89 -22.80 11.74
N ASP A 516 9.61 -22.43 11.71
CA ASP A 516 8.70 -22.85 10.64
C ASP A 516 8.93 -21.97 9.40
N VAL A 517 9.59 -22.52 8.38
CA VAL A 517 9.89 -21.81 7.12
C VAL A 517 8.61 -21.40 6.38
N ASP A 518 7.54 -22.18 6.50
CA ASP A 518 6.25 -21.87 5.86
C ASP A 518 5.52 -20.70 6.54
N GLN A 519 5.93 -20.30 7.75
CA GLN A 519 5.30 -19.21 8.52
C GLN A 519 6.26 -18.10 8.97
N ILE A 520 7.55 -18.17 8.62
CA ILE A 520 8.53 -17.15 8.99
C ILE A 520 8.12 -15.75 8.49
N PRO A 521 8.16 -14.69 9.32
CA PRO A 521 7.92 -13.33 8.85
C PRO A 521 8.87 -12.97 7.70
N LEU A 522 8.34 -12.38 6.63
CA LEU A 522 9.10 -12.06 5.42
C LEU A 522 10.24 -11.07 5.68
N GLY A 523 10.12 -10.24 6.73
CA GLY A 523 11.19 -9.34 7.17
C GLY A 523 12.43 -10.07 7.73
N ARG A 524 12.29 -11.32 8.16
CA ARG A 524 13.40 -12.15 8.69
C ARG A 524 14.10 -12.96 7.61
N VAL A 525 13.46 -13.17 6.45
CA VAL A 525 13.97 -14.00 5.35
C VAL A 525 15.38 -13.62 4.87
N PRO A 526 15.79 -12.34 4.78
CA PRO A 526 17.16 -11.99 4.39
C PRO A 526 18.25 -12.58 5.30
N ARG A 527 17.90 -12.97 6.54
CA ARG A 527 18.83 -13.62 7.50
C ARG A 527 18.69 -15.14 7.53
N LEU A 528 17.71 -15.71 6.85
CA LEU A 528 17.52 -17.15 6.77
C LEU A 528 18.64 -17.77 5.95
N ASP A 529 19.25 -18.85 6.46
CA ASP A 529 20.18 -19.67 5.69
C ASP A 529 19.42 -20.50 4.65
N VAL A 530 19.06 -19.85 3.55
CA VAL A 530 18.26 -20.44 2.46
C VAL A 530 18.92 -21.65 1.81
N SER A 531 20.25 -21.79 1.93
CA SER A 531 20.99 -22.93 1.40
C SER A 531 20.61 -24.27 2.05
N LYS A 532 20.08 -24.23 3.28
CA LYS A 532 19.60 -25.40 4.03
C LYS A 532 18.09 -25.66 3.88
N VAL A 533 17.34 -24.74 3.28
CA VAL A 533 15.89 -24.89 3.08
C VAL A 533 15.61 -25.92 1.99
N ALA A 534 14.62 -26.79 2.18
CA ALA A 534 14.21 -27.77 1.16
C ALA A 534 13.54 -27.10 -0.05
N ASP A 535 13.64 -27.70 -1.24
CA ASP A 535 13.12 -27.11 -2.49
C ASP A 535 11.62 -26.81 -2.46
N ASP A 536 10.82 -27.66 -1.81
CA ASP A 536 9.37 -27.45 -1.67
C ASP A 536 9.05 -26.19 -0.87
N ASP A 537 9.74 -25.99 0.24
CA ASP A 537 9.53 -24.83 1.10
C ASP A 537 10.17 -23.58 0.51
N LEU A 538 11.29 -23.70 -0.18
CA LEU A 538 11.92 -22.60 -0.92
C LEU A 538 10.98 -22.09 -2.03
N GLN A 539 10.30 -22.98 -2.76
CA GLN A 539 9.31 -22.58 -3.75
C GLN A 539 8.15 -21.80 -3.12
N LYS A 540 7.56 -22.31 -2.03
CA LYS A 540 6.45 -21.65 -1.33
C LYS A 540 6.88 -20.28 -0.78
N LEU A 541 8.05 -20.22 -0.15
CA LEU A 541 8.59 -19.00 0.42
C LEU A 541 8.87 -17.95 -0.66
N TYR A 542 9.43 -18.36 -1.80
CA TYR A 542 9.60 -17.49 -2.98
C TYR A 542 8.26 -16.97 -3.50
N GLN A 543 7.23 -17.82 -3.61
CA GLN A 543 5.89 -17.39 -4.02
C GLN A 543 5.28 -16.39 -3.02
N ARG A 544 5.44 -16.60 -1.71
CA ARG A 544 4.96 -15.68 -0.68
C ARG A 544 5.66 -14.32 -0.78
N ALA A 545 6.97 -14.31 -0.98
CA ALA A 545 7.74 -13.08 -1.19
C ALA A 545 7.36 -12.35 -2.49
N VAL A 546 7.01 -13.08 -3.56
CA VAL A 546 6.52 -12.50 -4.83
C VAL A 546 5.17 -11.83 -4.64
N ILE A 547 4.22 -12.50 -3.99
CA ILE A 547 2.88 -11.95 -3.74
C ILE A 547 2.99 -10.69 -2.88
N SER A 548 3.80 -10.71 -1.82
CA SER A 548 4.00 -9.59 -0.90
C SER A 548 4.98 -8.51 -1.39
N ASN A 549 5.61 -8.72 -2.55
CA ASN A 549 6.57 -7.80 -3.18
C ASN A 549 7.68 -7.32 -2.23
N VAL A 550 8.31 -8.25 -1.49
CA VAL A 550 9.33 -7.92 -0.49
C VAL A 550 10.72 -7.97 -1.12
N ALA A 551 11.22 -6.83 -1.58
CA ALA A 551 12.49 -6.74 -2.32
C ALA A 551 13.70 -7.44 -1.65
N PRO A 552 14.01 -7.21 -0.35
CA PRO A 552 15.16 -7.84 0.29
C PRO A 552 15.03 -9.38 0.34
N ALA A 553 13.85 -9.89 0.66
CA ALA A 553 13.57 -11.32 0.68
C ALA A 553 13.63 -11.92 -0.73
N LEU A 554 13.09 -11.21 -1.73
CA LEU A 554 13.10 -11.64 -3.13
C LEU A 554 14.51 -11.73 -3.70
N ALA A 555 15.37 -10.75 -3.46
CA ALA A 555 16.76 -10.79 -3.92
C ALA A 555 17.50 -12.01 -3.33
N HIS A 556 17.35 -12.23 -2.02
CA HIS A 556 17.96 -13.36 -1.31
C HIS A 556 17.46 -14.72 -1.80
N LEU A 557 16.14 -14.88 -1.94
CA LEU A 557 15.52 -16.12 -2.39
C LEU A 557 15.77 -16.39 -3.88
N ALA A 558 15.69 -15.38 -4.74
CA ALA A 558 15.89 -15.54 -6.18
C ALA A 558 17.30 -16.05 -6.51
N ASP A 559 18.32 -15.53 -5.82
CA ASP A 559 19.71 -15.96 -6.01
C ASP A 559 19.92 -17.45 -5.69
N GLU A 560 19.24 -17.95 -4.64
CA GLU A 560 19.28 -19.37 -4.29
C GLU A 560 18.43 -20.22 -5.25
N VAL A 561 17.23 -19.77 -5.60
CA VAL A 561 16.33 -20.48 -6.54
C VAL A 561 17.02 -20.76 -7.87
N VAL A 562 17.69 -19.76 -8.46
CA VAL A 562 18.35 -19.94 -9.77
C VAL A 562 19.59 -20.83 -9.72
N ARG A 563 20.11 -21.16 -8.53
CA ARG A 563 21.22 -22.10 -8.34
C ARG A 563 20.77 -23.56 -8.25
N ARG A 564 19.47 -23.83 -8.12
CA ARG A 564 18.90 -25.18 -7.95
C ARG A 564 18.14 -25.63 -9.20
N PRO A 565 18.78 -26.40 -10.11
CA PRO A 565 18.14 -26.84 -11.36
C PRO A 565 16.81 -27.57 -11.15
N GLU A 566 16.60 -28.22 -10.01
CA GLU A 566 15.37 -28.94 -9.65
C GLU A 566 14.14 -28.01 -9.51
N LEU A 567 14.37 -26.72 -9.29
CA LEU A 567 13.31 -25.71 -9.23
C LEU A 567 12.94 -25.16 -10.61
N GLU A 568 13.68 -25.52 -11.66
CA GLU A 568 13.36 -25.15 -13.02
C GLU A 568 12.03 -25.78 -13.45
N GLY A 569 11.08 -24.94 -13.89
CA GLY A 569 9.71 -25.36 -14.22
C GLY A 569 8.74 -25.32 -13.04
N ARG A 570 9.24 -25.30 -11.79
CA ARG A 570 8.44 -25.00 -10.59
C ARG A 570 8.40 -23.49 -10.30
N VAL A 571 9.50 -22.82 -10.63
CA VAL A 571 9.64 -21.36 -10.64
C VAL A 571 10.10 -20.95 -12.04
N LYS A 572 9.58 -19.82 -12.53
CA LYS A 572 10.05 -19.23 -13.78
C LYS A 572 11.38 -18.53 -13.55
N PHE A 573 12.46 -19.11 -14.06
CA PHE A 573 13.82 -18.62 -13.81
C PHE A 573 14.06 -17.27 -14.47
N GLU A 574 13.42 -16.98 -15.60
CA GLU A 574 13.45 -15.68 -16.25
C GLU A 574 12.95 -14.58 -15.31
N GLU A 575 11.84 -14.83 -14.60
CA GLU A 575 11.29 -13.88 -13.62
C GLU A 575 12.21 -13.75 -12.39
N ALA A 576 12.79 -14.87 -11.93
CA ALA A 576 13.74 -14.87 -10.81
C ALA A 576 15.03 -14.09 -11.13
N TYR A 577 15.65 -14.34 -12.28
CA TYR A 577 16.83 -13.60 -12.75
C TYR A 577 16.51 -12.11 -12.91
N ARG A 578 15.37 -11.76 -13.52
CA ARG A 578 14.99 -10.35 -13.68
C ARG A 578 14.89 -9.64 -12.32
N ARG A 579 14.20 -10.24 -11.35
CA ARG A 579 14.12 -9.70 -9.98
C ARG A 579 15.50 -9.58 -9.34
N LEU A 580 16.34 -10.61 -9.50
CA LEU A 580 17.70 -10.59 -8.96
C LEU A 580 18.55 -9.46 -9.55
N ILE A 581 18.32 -9.07 -10.81
CA ILE A 581 19.03 -7.97 -11.47
C ILE A 581 18.46 -6.61 -11.05
N THR A 582 17.13 -6.45 -11.07
CA THR A 582 16.47 -5.15 -10.86
C THR A 582 16.36 -4.73 -9.40
N LEU A 583 16.51 -5.67 -8.46
CA LEU A 583 16.42 -5.40 -7.02
C LEU A 583 17.78 -5.13 -6.37
N GLN A 584 18.91 -5.20 -7.08
CA GLN A 584 20.20 -4.82 -6.48
C GLN A 584 20.33 -3.31 -6.34
N SER A 585 21.02 -2.88 -5.31
CA SER A 585 21.45 -1.50 -5.12
C SER A 585 22.77 -1.18 -5.85
N ASP A 586 23.61 -2.18 -6.11
CA ASP A 586 24.91 -2.04 -6.78
C ASP A 586 24.82 -2.46 -8.26
N THR A 587 25.05 -1.52 -9.17
CA THR A 587 25.06 -1.77 -10.63
C THR A 587 26.04 -2.89 -11.01
N SER A 588 27.20 -3.00 -10.34
CA SER A 588 28.17 -4.06 -10.60
C SER A 588 27.60 -5.45 -10.30
N GLU A 589 26.87 -5.60 -9.19
CA GLU A 589 26.20 -6.86 -8.85
C GLU A 589 25.05 -7.15 -9.81
N SER A 590 24.23 -6.14 -10.17
CA SER A 590 23.20 -6.29 -11.22
C SER A 590 23.81 -6.82 -12.52
N MET A 591 24.95 -6.28 -12.96
CA MET A 591 25.63 -6.70 -14.19
C MET A 591 26.18 -8.13 -14.10
N LYS A 592 26.68 -8.55 -12.92
CA LYS A 592 27.09 -9.96 -12.70
C LYS A 592 25.89 -10.91 -12.81
N HIS A 593 24.76 -10.57 -12.21
CA HIS A 593 23.54 -11.37 -12.31
C HIS A 593 22.96 -11.38 -13.73
N LEU A 594 23.04 -10.26 -14.44
CA LEU A 594 22.65 -10.15 -15.85
C LEU A 594 23.48 -11.08 -16.73
N GLN A 595 24.80 -11.11 -16.54
CA GLN A 595 25.66 -12.03 -17.27
C GLN A 595 25.32 -13.49 -16.98
N ARG A 596 25.06 -13.85 -15.70
CA ARG A 596 24.58 -15.19 -15.33
C ARG A 596 23.27 -15.55 -16.04
N ALA A 597 22.33 -14.61 -16.12
CA ALA A 597 21.06 -14.81 -16.82
C ALA A 597 21.28 -15.05 -18.32
N LYS A 598 22.16 -14.29 -18.97
CA LYS A 598 22.52 -14.50 -20.38
C LYS A 598 23.15 -15.85 -20.62
N ASP A 599 24.10 -16.26 -19.79
CA ASP A 599 24.78 -17.56 -19.92
C ASP A 599 23.79 -18.71 -19.72
N TRP A 600 22.89 -18.57 -18.73
CA TRP A 600 21.79 -19.49 -18.49
C TRP A 600 20.85 -19.60 -19.72
N THR A 601 20.45 -18.48 -20.31
CA THR A 601 19.58 -18.45 -21.50
C THR A 601 20.28 -19.04 -22.73
N ARG A 602 21.55 -18.71 -22.98
CA ARG A 602 22.36 -19.30 -24.07
C ARG A 602 22.49 -20.80 -23.94
N SER A 603 22.68 -21.32 -22.72
CA SER A 603 22.79 -22.77 -22.49
C SER A 603 21.54 -23.56 -22.87
N ARG A 604 20.38 -22.88 -22.99
CA ARG A 604 19.09 -23.43 -23.44
C ARG A 604 18.82 -23.20 -24.94
N GLY A 605 19.73 -22.52 -25.64
CA GLY A 605 19.54 -22.14 -27.04
C GLY A 605 18.45 -21.08 -27.24
N ALA A 606 18.08 -20.36 -26.18
CA ALA A 606 17.12 -19.25 -26.25
C ALA A 606 17.84 -17.92 -26.55
N SER A 607 17.08 -16.94 -27.05
CA SER A 607 17.61 -15.60 -27.36
C SER A 607 17.92 -14.80 -26.10
N THR A 608 19.04 -14.07 -26.10
CA THR A 608 19.41 -13.14 -25.03
C THR A 608 18.81 -11.75 -25.19
N ALA A 609 18.03 -11.48 -26.24
CA ALA A 609 17.43 -10.18 -26.51
C ALA A 609 16.75 -9.53 -25.28
N PRO A 610 15.95 -10.23 -24.44
CA PRO A 610 15.35 -9.62 -23.25
C PRO A 610 16.39 -9.07 -22.24
N TRP A 611 17.55 -9.71 -22.15
CA TRP A 611 18.63 -9.30 -21.24
C TRP A 611 19.47 -8.18 -21.85
N ASP A 612 19.68 -8.18 -23.16
CA ASP A 612 20.37 -7.09 -23.85
C ASP A 612 19.55 -5.79 -23.81
N LEU A 613 18.22 -5.86 -23.92
CA LEU A 613 17.32 -4.71 -23.73
C LEU A 613 17.39 -4.18 -22.29
N LEU A 614 17.38 -5.07 -21.29
CA LEU A 614 17.52 -4.68 -19.88
C LEU A 614 18.89 -4.03 -19.60
N GLU A 615 19.96 -4.52 -20.21
CA GLU A 615 21.29 -3.90 -20.13
C GLU A 615 21.29 -2.47 -20.68
N LEU A 616 20.62 -2.26 -21.82
CA LEU A 616 20.52 -0.94 -22.44
C LEU A 616 19.78 0.04 -21.52
N GLU A 617 18.65 -0.38 -20.95
CA GLU A 617 17.89 0.41 -19.98
C GLU A 617 18.77 0.81 -18.77
N MET A 618 19.53 -0.14 -18.22
CA MET A 618 20.43 0.12 -17.09
C MET A 618 21.50 1.17 -17.44
N HIS A 619 22.17 1.03 -18.58
CA HIS A 619 23.19 2.00 -19.01
C HIS A 619 22.60 3.39 -19.28
N ILE A 620 21.37 3.47 -19.81
CA ILE A 620 20.68 4.75 -20.03
C ILE A 620 20.35 5.42 -18.70
N VAL A 621 19.77 4.66 -17.75
CA VAL A 621 19.43 5.15 -16.40
C VAL A 621 20.68 5.62 -15.66
N ASP A 622 21.83 4.97 -15.88
CA ASP A 622 23.11 5.35 -15.32
C ASP A 622 23.83 6.44 -16.13
N GLY A 623 23.29 6.89 -17.28
CA GLY A 623 23.93 7.91 -18.11
C GLY A 623 25.24 7.46 -18.78
N GLU A 624 25.49 6.14 -18.82
CA GLU A 624 26.67 5.51 -19.39
C GLU A 624 26.56 5.44 -20.93
N SER A 625 26.71 6.61 -21.56
CA SER A 625 26.40 6.81 -22.98
C SER A 625 27.24 5.92 -23.92
N GLU A 626 28.50 5.66 -23.60
CA GLU A 626 29.35 4.78 -24.43
C GLU A 626 28.88 3.32 -24.37
N GLN A 627 28.57 2.83 -23.17
CA GLN A 627 28.09 1.47 -22.92
C GLN A 627 26.68 1.26 -23.48
N ALA A 628 25.79 2.24 -23.35
CA ALA A 628 24.46 2.22 -23.96
C ALA A 628 24.57 2.10 -25.49
N ASN A 629 25.43 2.89 -26.14
CA ASN A 629 25.66 2.82 -27.58
C ASN A 629 26.24 1.47 -28.03
N ALA A 630 27.18 0.91 -27.26
CA ALA A 630 27.75 -0.41 -27.54
C ALA A 630 26.69 -1.52 -27.43
N THR A 631 25.84 -1.46 -26.41
CA THR A 631 24.73 -2.40 -26.19
C THR A 631 23.68 -2.30 -27.29
N LEU A 632 23.31 -1.07 -27.69
CA LEU A 632 22.40 -0.82 -28.80
C LEU A 632 22.93 -1.39 -30.13
N ALA A 633 24.24 -1.23 -30.39
CA ALA A 633 24.87 -1.82 -31.57
C ALA A 633 24.77 -3.35 -31.56
N ARG A 634 24.99 -3.99 -30.40
CA ARG A 634 24.84 -5.44 -30.23
C ARG A 634 23.39 -5.89 -30.48
N ILE A 635 22.39 -5.21 -29.89
CA ILE A 635 20.97 -5.50 -30.14
C ILE A 635 20.65 -5.38 -31.64
N ARG A 636 21.17 -4.34 -32.30
CA ARG A 636 20.94 -4.15 -33.73
C ARG A 636 21.50 -5.29 -34.57
N ASP A 637 22.72 -5.72 -34.26
CA ASP A 637 23.45 -6.68 -35.07
C ASP A 637 23.00 -8.13 -34.80
N GLU A 638 22.55 -8.44 -33.57
CA GLU A 638 22.20 -9.80 -33.14
C GLU A 638 20.69 -10.06 -33.01
N HIS A 639 19.87 -9.06 -32.64
CA HIS A 639 18.48 -9.26 -32.19
C HIS A 639 17.41 -8.43 -32.92
N MET A 640 17.77 -7.47 -33.77
CA MET A 640 16.81 -6.50 -34.36
C MET A 640 15.65 -7.13 -35.15
N ASN A 641 15.87 -8.31 -35.74
CA ASN A 641 14.86 -9.00 -36.53
C ASN A 641 14.01 -9.96 -35.69
N GLU A 642 14.26 -10.06 -34.38
CA GLU A 642 13.43 -10.84 -33.47
C GLU A 642 12.11 -10.09 -33.19
N PRO A 643 10.96 -10.79 -33.12
CA PRO A 643 9.67 -10.14 -32.92
C PRO A 643 9.66 -9.27 -31.66
N GLY A 644 9.17 -8.04 -31.71
CA GLY A 644 8.99 -7.18 -30.53
C GLY A 644 10.24 -6.44 -30.03
N VAL A 645 11.45 -6.76 -30.52
CA VAL A 645 12.67 -6.04 -30.14
C VAL A 645 12.67 -4.61 -30.68
N ALA A 646 12.24 -4.42 -31.93
CA ALA A 646 12.17 -3.10 -32.55
C ALA A 646 11.09 -2.22 -31.90
N GLU A 647 9.95 -2.82 -31.55
CA GLU A 647 8.86 -2.19 -30.83
C GLU A 647 9.31 -1.73 -29.43
N HIS A 648 10.00 -2.57 -28.66
CA HIS A 648 10.53 -2.21 -27.34
C HIS A 648 11.55 -1.07 -27.41
N LEU A 649 12.45 -1.10 -28.40
CA LEU A 649 13.40 0.00 -28.62
C LEU A 649 12.68 1.31 -28.98
N TYR A 650 11.62 1.22 -29.79
CA TYR A 650 10.80 2.39 -30.11
C TYR A 650 10.12 2.95 -28.86
N GLU A 651 9.49 2.10 -28.05
CA GLU A 651 8.87 2.48 -26.77
C GLU A 651 9.87 3.14 -25.84
N LEU A 652 11.05 2.52 -25.64
CA LEU A 652 12.11 3.07 -24.81
C LEU A 652 12.56 4.46 -25.29
N PHE A 653 12.83 4.64 -26.59
CA PHE A 653 13.24 5.94 -27.12
C PHE A 653 12.10 6.98 -27.13
N TYR A 654 10.86 6.52 -27.25
CA TYR A 654 9.68 7.35 -27.11
C TYR A 654 9.51 7.87 -25.68
N GLU A 655 9.63 7.00 -24.67
CA GLU A 655 9.58 7.36 -23.25
C GLU A 655 10.72 8.31 -22.85
N LEU A 656 11.90 8.14 -23.46
CA LEU A 656 13.04 9.04 -23.28
C LEU A 656 12.90 10.38 -24.05
N GLY A 657 11.83 10.56 -24.83
CA GLY A 657 11.59 11.76 -25.63
C GLY A 657 12.55 11.93 -26.82
N ALA A 658 13.31 10.89 -27.17
CA ALA A 658 14.20 10.88 -28.33
C ALA A 658 13.43 10.73 -29.66
N ILE A 659 12.17 10.25 -29.60
CA ILE A 659 11.25 10.17 -30.73
C ILE A 659 10.04 11.08 -30.45
N PRO A 660 9.70 12.02 -31.36
CA PRO A 660 8.52 12.85 -31.20
C PRO A 660 7.24 12.01 -31.37
N ALA A 661 6.21 12.29 -30.57
CA ALA A 661 4.89 11.67 -30.72
C ALA A 661 4.29 12.00 -32.09
N GLU A 662 3.77 10.97 -32.78
CA GLU A 662 2.96 11.18 -33.98
C GLU A 662 1.72 12.03 -33.59
N GLY A 663 1.75 13.31 -33.96
CA GLY A 663 0.70 14.27 -33.57
C GLY A 663 1.18 15.51 -32.80
N GLY A 664 2.48 15.65 -32.52
CA GLY A 664 3.07 16.96 -32.20
C GLY A 664 2.87 17.48 -30.76
N ALA A 665 2.55 16.62 -29.80
CA ALA A 665 2.64 16.97 -28.38
C ALA A 665 3.89 16.32 -27.75
N PRO A 666 4.87 17.09 -27.24
CA PRO A 666 5.98 16.53 -26.49
C PRO A 666 5.49 15.99 -25.14
N MET A 667 5.88 14.77 -24.79
CA MET A 667 5.67 14.19 -23.46
C MET A 667 6.75 14.72 -22.50
N THR A 668 6.30 15.17 -21.33
CA THR A 668 7.11 15.56 -20.18
C THR A 668 7.70 14.34 -19.48
N ALA A 669 8.97 14.40 -19.07
CA ALA A 669 9.52 13.47 -18.10
C ALA A 669 8.87 13.73 -16.72
N PRO A 670 8.39 12.71 -15.99
CA PRO A 670 7.83 12.93 -14.66
C PRO A 670 8.97 13.22 -13.68
N ALA A 671 8.89 14.35 -12.98
CA ALA A 671 9.73 14.63 -11.82
C ALA A 671 8.84 14.95 -10.62
N GLY A 672 8.75 13.92 -9.78
CA GLY A 672 8.08 13.79 -8.49
C GLY A 672 8.12 12.29 -8.20
N LEU A 673 8.49 11.84 -7.00
CA LEU A 673 8.18 10.46 -6.60
C LEU A 673 6.67 10.33 -6.77
N PRO A 674 6.18 9.50 -7.70
CA PRO A 674 4.75 9.38 -7.88
C PRO A 674 4.18 8.68 -6.64
N ASP A 675 3.05 9.17 -6.12
CA ASP A 675 2.26 8.44 -5.12
C ASP A 675 1.72 7.12 -5.70
N GLU A 676 1.74 6.99 -7.04
CA GLU A 676 1.61 5.72 -7.72
C GLU A 676 2.99 5.12 -8.03
N PRO A 677 3.22 3.81 -7.83
CA PRO A 677 4.44 3.19 -8.33
C PRO A 677 4.61 3.51 -9.83
N PRO A 678 5.84 3.71 -10.33
CA PRO A 678 6.05 3.84 -11.77
C PRO A 678 5.33 2.69 -12.45
N LYS A 679 4.56 2.98 -13.51
CA LYS A 679 4.08 1.92 -14.39
C LYS A 679 5.30 1.10 -14.75
N SER A 680 5.34 -0.15 -14.31
CA SER A 680 6.37 -1.08 -14.74
C SER A 680 6.38 -1.00 -16.26
N SER A 681 7.52 -0.67 -16.86
CA SER A 681 7.72 -0.82 -18.29
C SER A 681 7.13 -2.16 -18.70
N GLY A 682 6.19 -2.12 -19.63
CA GLY A 682 5.39 -3.26 -20.03
C GLY A 682 6.29 -4.43 -20.38
N ILE A 683 5.91 -5.61 -19.89
CA ILE A 683 6.62 -6.86 -20.10
C ILE A 683 6.69 -7.14 -21.61
N TRP A 684 7.88 -7.06 -22.22
CA TRP A 684 8.10 -7.75 -23.48
C TRP A 684 8.33 -9.24 -23.18
N THR A 685 7.37 -10.09 -23.61
CA THR A 685 7.52 -11.54 -23.68
C THR A 685 7.06 -12.02 -25.06
N PRO A 686 7.68 -13.06 -25.66
CA PRO A 686 7.32 -13.53 -27.00
C PRO A 686 5.85 -13.95 -27.18
N ASP A 687 5.14 -14.24 -26.08
CA ASP A 687 3.74 -14.71 -26.06
C ASP A 687 2.71 -13.61 -25.67
N ALA A 688 3.12 -12.34 -25.57
CA ALA A 688 2.25 -11.27 -25.06
C ALA A 688 1.07 -10.88 -26.00
N ASP A 689 1.01 -11.43 -27.22
CA ASP A 689 -0.02 -11.09 -28.22
C ASP A 689 -1.03 -12.23 -28.47
N GLN A 690 -2.02 -12.37 -27.58
CA GLN A 690 -3.35 -12.84 -27.98
C GLN A 690 -4.45 -12.02 -27.28
N PRO A 691 -5.25 -11.22 -28.01
CA PRO A 691 -6.39 -10.52 -27.43
C PRO A 691 -7.52 -11.51 -27.14
N ASP A 692 -7.77 -11.76 -25.86
CA ASP A 692 -8.88 -12.60 -25.42
C ASP A 692 -10.21 -11.88 -25.67
N ALA A 693 -11.03 -12.49 -26.52
CA ALA A 693 -12.29 -11.93 -26.98
C ALA A 693 -13.37 -11.96 -25.87
N GLY A 694 -13.76 -10.78 -25.39
CA GLY A 694 -15.10 -10.47 -24.91
C GLY A 694 -15.58 -11.15 -23.62
N LYS A 695 -15.54 -10.41 -22.50
CA LYS A 695 -16.38 -10.70 -21.33
C LYS A 695 -17.20 -9.47 -20.93
N GLN A 696 -18.50 -9.70 -20.83
CA GLN A 696 -19.53 -8.73 -20.44
C GLN A 696 -19.27 -8.23 -19.00
N LYS A 697 -19.28 -6.91 -18.83
CA LYS A 697 -19.25 -6.24 -17.53
C LYS A 697 -20.59 -6.44 -16.83
N LEU A 698 -20.58 -7.11 -15.68
CA LEU A 698 -21.70 -7.12 -14.74
C LEU A 698 -21.47 -5.97 -13.74
N TRP A 699 -22.47 -5.11 -13.60
CA TRP A 699 -22.44 -3.88 -12.81
C TRP A 699 -22.44 -4.15 -11.29
N THR A 700 -21.62 -3.40 -10.53
CA THR A 700 -21.79 -3.17 -9.08
C THR A 700 -21.51 -1.69 -8.79
N PRO A 701 -22.21 -1.07 -7.83
CA PRO A 701 -22.10 0.37 -7.55
C PRO A 701 -20.76 0.72 -6.90
N SER A 702 -20.24 1.88 -7.26
CA SER A 702 -19.16 2.62 -6.58
C SER A 702 -19.56 3.07 -5.19
#